data_AF-A0A2S0VT18-F1
#
_entry.id   AF-A0A2S0VT18-F1
#
_cell.length_a   1.000
_cell.length_b   1.000
_cell.length_c   1.000
_cell.angle_alpha   90.00
_cell.angle_beta   90.00
_cell.angle_gamma   90.00
#
_symmetry.space_group_name_H-M   'P 1'
#
loop_
_entity.id
_entity.type
_entity.pdbx_description
1 polymer ?
#
loop_
_entity_poly.entity_id
_entity_poly.type
_entity_poly.pdbx_seq_one_letter_code
_entity_poly.pdbx_strand_id
1 'polypeptide(L)'
;MRHGFNVNISVPKTILDTVTNSLVTARKKISMISKLKRFGSALVVLVLSSCDTGTSVSEENADPILVEFPVAYIERDLITNPDRAEDEDAQPYTVSARNPFIFNPGARLVLKANAFAGSKQTDLTSNLFAEGARIDLRDLIVSPDGSEFLVSLRAPQIADVDEDQQPTWNIWRYKHQDKSFKPVIQDASIAEQGHDMMPAYLPDGRIVFSSTRQKLARAILLDEGRPQYSALDERMSVTTLNLHVMSAQGDAIEQITFNMSHDFYPLVLQDGTILYSRWDTMGGHNKINLYKMLPDGTENHLLYGWHSHEASFDEQDVTLEFIRPQQLPDGKIFMMLGSEDGTLLQKRPVLINSQDYIDRNQTIASLTTTEESDAIEDYFSTLNAEASQLSFSFDTRVNPSGRIHSLFALQDGSERLLISRDLCRVVINEQTKVCGQLSDDALADPELTLAEPLFDLWLLDKNTATQQKVASTTSGRSITEAVVLQPSLTPPVFIADKVVGNELDESLASQQAGAVHIRSVYDVDGTNSQNQTIEQLRDPLQNQASSLPARFMRVVRGVPMPPRDVRRVRGTDFGRSSGQRMREIIGYTPIQPDGSVKFKVPANTPFAISVVDAAGQRVGGRHRQWLSVRPGETLTCNGCHSANSTAPHGRPDAEAASINPGAPSDGVAFANTRADIQPDFGHTMAQALEKFSGLAELTPDIQYSDVWTDSNVSPVSADINLSYQDLATPTPTGADCFKQWSAYCRVQINYQEHIQPLWQLPRQQVDVVTSEVLQDDTCITCHSVSDADGLVQVPAGQLELTGGASVDQQRHLTSYRELFFNDNEQEIVDGLLVDRLIERTDNQGNTVFETNEEGELILDAEGNPIPVLINVRVTNILRTGGARSSSAFFDLFNEGGSHFGRLQPAELRLLREWLDIGGQYYNTPFYPEP
;
A
#
# COMPACT_ATOMS: atom_id res chain seq x y z
N MET A 1 16.59 -48.67 -13.50
CA MET A 1 16.35 -50.13 -13.68
C MET A 1 14.84 -50.37 -13.85
N ARG A 2 14.40 -51.56 -14.27
CA ARG A 2 12.95 -51.87 -14.44
C ARG A 2 12.24 -52.15 -13.11
N HIS A 3 10.94 -51.85 -13.05
CA HIS A 3 9.78 -52.57 -12.46
C HIS A 3 8.69 -51.52 -12.13
N GLY A 4 7.43 -51.54 -12.59
CA GLY A 4 6.82 -52.28 -13.70
C GLY A 4 5.73 -53.28 -13.29
N PHE A 5 4.46 -52.93 -13.51
CA PHE A 5 3.34 -53.88 -13.72
C PHE A 5 2.19 -53.26 -14.54
N ASN A 6 1.57 -54.06 -15.41
CA ASN A 6 0.41 -53.75 -16.25
C ASN A 6 -0.73 -54.72 -15.92
N VAL A 7 -1.99 -54.28 -15.99
CA VAL A 7 -3.14 -55.15 -16.32
C VAL A 7 -4.13 -54.37 -17.22
N ASN A 8 -4.48 -54.96 -18.37
CA ASN A 8 -5.60 -54.56 -19.24
C ASN A 8 -6.80 -55.51 -19.01
N ILE A 9 -8.01 -55.19 -19.51
CA ILE A 9 -8.69 -55.96 -20.58
C ILE A 9 -10.18 -55.54 -20.83
N SER A 10 -10.43 -55.16 -22.10
CA SER A 10 -11.65 -55.23 -22.97
C SER A 10 -13.09 -54.89 -22.51
N VAL A 11 -13.74 -54.09 -23.36
CA VAL A 11 -15.21 -53.93 -23.53
C VAL A 11 -15.81 -55.02 -24.44
N PRO A 12 -17.09 -55.39 -24.22
CA PRO A 12 -18.08 -55.55 -25.32
C PRO A 12 -19.54 -55.16 -24.94
N LYS A 13 -20.52 -54.88 -25.82
CA LYS A 13 -20.60 -54.43 -27.24
C LYS A 13 -22.08 -54.13 -27.62
N THR A 14 -22.33 -53.22 -28.59
CA THR A 14 -23.54 -53.16 -29.49
C THR A 14 -24.94 -52.88 -28.83
N ILE A 15 -26.03 -52.46 -29.51
CA ILE A 15 -26.36 -52.16 -30.93
C ILE A 15 -27.48 -51.08 -31.07
N LEU A 16 -27.84 -50.69 -32.31
CA LEU A 16 -28.98 -49.87 -32.81
C LEU A 16 -30.31 -49.95 -31.98
N ASP A 17 -31.27 -49.01 -31.98
CA ASP A 17 -31.94 -48.38 -33.16
C ASP A 17 -32.93 -47.22 -32.78
N THR A 18 -33.60 -46.62 -33.77
CA THR A 18 -34.60 -45.51 -33.63
C THR A 18 -36.05 -46.02 -33.67
N VAL A 19 -37.09 -45.22 -33.27
CA VAL A 19 -38.42 -45.02 -33.98
C VAL A 19 -39.59 -44.48 -33.11
N THR A 20 -40.15 -43.33 -33.53
CA THR A 20 -41.52 -42.72 -33.37
C THR A 20 -42.36 -42.74 -32.07
N ASN A 21 -42.75 -41.53 -31.64
CA ASN A 21 -44.14 -40.99 -31.57
C ASN A 21 -45.36 -41.94 -31.49
N SER A 22 -46.33 -41.66 -30.57
CA SER A 22 -47.70 -41.18 -30.93
C SER A 22 -48.78 -41.23 -29.80
N LEU A 23 -49.57 -40.12 -29.67
CA LEU A 23 -51.05 -40.05 -29.45
C LEU A 23 -51.72 -40.65 -28.17
N VAL A 24 -52.93 -40.25 -27.69
CA VAL A 24 -53.68 -38.94 -27.67
C VAL A 24 -54.95 -39.01 -26.78
N THR A 25 -55.45 -37.86 -26.26
CA THR A 25 -56.77 -37.65 -25.56
C THR A 25 -56.97 -38.36 -24.20
N ALA A 26 -57.95 -38.08 -23.32
CA ALA A 26 -59.25 -37.34 -23.35
C ALA A 26 -59.71 -36.93 -21.92
N ARG A 27 -60.76 -36.14 -21.58
CA ARG A 27 -61.59 -35.06 -22.20
C ARG A 27 -62.60 -34.47 -21.15
N LYS A 28 -62.92 -33.16 -21.21
CA LYS A 28 -64.00 -32.38 -20.48
C LYS A 28 -63.74 -32.07 -18.98
N LYS A 29 -64.10 -30.92 -18.37
CA LYS A 29 -65.16 -29.86 -18.48
C LYS A 29 -66.47 -30.08 -17.69
N ILE A 30 -66.71 -29.23 -16.68
CA ILE A 30 -67.99 -28.68 -16.10
C ILE A 30 -67.61 -27.55 -15.10
N SER A 31 -68.46 -26.60 -14.65
CA SER A 31 -69.13 -25.50 -15.39
C SER A 31 -70.10 -24.68 -14.49
N MET A 32 -69.68 -23.50 -14.00
CA MET A 32 -70.52 -22.32 -13.61
C MET A 32 -71.52 -22.39 -12.42
N ILE A 33 -72.09 -21.20 -12.11
CA ILE A 33 -73.29 -20.87 -11.28
C ILE A 33 -73.04 -20.68 -9.75
N SER A 34 -73.56 -19.65 -9.05
CA SER A 34 -73.98 -18.27 -9.40
C SER A 34 -74.20 -17.35 -8.16
N LYS A 35 -74.30 -16.03 -8.39
CA LYS A 35 -74.66 -14.92 -7.48
C LYS A 35 -75.79 -15.18 -6.45
N LEU A 36 -75.74 -14.48 -5.30
CA LEU A 36 -76.94 -13.86 -4.68
C LEU A 36 -76.59 -12.54 -3.94
N LYS A 37 -77.57 -11.90 -3.25
CA LYS A 37 -77.51 -10.48 -2.83
C LYS A 37 -77.82 -10.24 -1.34
N ARG A 38 -77.26 -9.14 -0.81
CA ARG A 38 -77.77 -8.20 0.21
C ARG A 38 -78.80 -8.70 1.25
N PHE A 39 -78.45 -8.52 2.52
CA PHE A 39 -79.31 -7.82 3.49
C PHE A 39 -78.42 -6.95 4.40
N GLY A 40 -79.01 -6.03 5.16
CA GLY A 40 -78.27 -5.20 6.12
C GLY A 40 -79.16 -4.66 7.23
N SER A 41 -78.55 -4.24 8.32
CA SER A 41 -79.15 -3.46 9.41
C SER A 41 -78.03 -2.70 10.13
N ALA A 42 -78.35 -1.53 10.71
CA ALA A 42 -77.38 -0.66 11.36
C ALA A 42 -77.28 -0.92 12.87
N LEU A 43 -76.13 -0.56 13.45
CA LEU A 43 -76.01 -0.21 14.86
C LEU A 43 -75.05 0.98 15.00
N VAL A 44 -75.40 1.96 15.83
CA VAL A 44 -74.61 3.16 16.10
C VAL A 44 -74.24 3.18 17.58
N VAL A 45 -72.95 3.15 17.88
CA VAL A 45 -72.39 3.41 19.23
C VAL A 45 -71.11 4.27 19.06
N LEU A 46 -70.77 5.02 20.11
CA LEU A 46 -69.98 6.25 20.08
C LEU A 46 -68.51 6.13 19.66
N VAL A 47 -68.01 7.28 19.17
CA VAL A 47 -66.60 7.63 19.02
C VAL A 47 -65.89 7.67 20.38
N LEU A 48 -64.67 7.13 20.44
CA LEU A 48 -63.59 7.63 21.29
C LEU A 48 -62.38 7.89 20.39
N SER A 49 -61.83 9.10 20.47
CA SER A 49 -60.74 9.57 19.61
C SER A 49 -59.39 9.54 20.35
N SER A 50 -58.52 8.61 19.98
CA SER A 50 -57.07 8.73 20.17
C SER A 50 -56.44 9.25 18.87
N CYS A 51 -55.59 10.26 18.95
CA CYS A 51 -54.87 10.78 17.79
C CYS A 51 -53.72 9.83 17.43
N ASP A 52 -54.00 8.86 16.56
CA ASP A 52 -52.96 8.12 15.84
C ASP A 52 -52.51 8.97 14.64
N THR A 53 -51.27 9.49 14.68
CA THR A 53 -50.71 10.32 13.62
C THR A 53 -50.24 9.43 12.47
N GLY A 54 -51.19 9.08 11.61
CA GLY A 54 -51.02 8.01 10.63
C GLY A 54 -49.81 8.15 9.72
N THR A 55 -48.92 7.16 9.79
CA THR A 55 -48.15 6.76 8.61
C THR A 55 -49.12 6.03 7.68
N SER A 56 -49.55 6.68 6.60
CA SER A 56 -50.44 6.07 5.62
C SER A 56 -49.70 4.95 4.89
N VAL A 57 -49.97 3.70 5.27
CA VAL A 57 -49.63 2.54 4.44
C VAL A 57 -50.48 2.64 3.17
N SER A 58 -49.86 3.07 2.07
CA SER A 58 -50.40 2.89 0.74
C SER A 58 -50.52 1.39 0.46
N GLU A 59 -51.67 0.97 -0.08
CA GLU A 59 -51.75 -0.30 -0.82
C GLU A 59 -51.11 -0.11 -2.21
N GLU A 60 -49.85 0.30 -2.23
CA GLU A 60 -49.04 0.31 -3.45
C GLU A 60 -48.68 -1.12 -3.85
N ASN A 61 -48.65 -1.36 -5.16
CA ASN A 61 -48.43 -2.69 -5.70
C ASN A 61 -47.01 -3.13 -5.34
N ALA A 62 -46.91 -4.19 -4.52
CA ALA A 62 -45.63 -4.75 -4.09
C ALA A 62 -44.70 -5.01 -5.28
N ASP A 63 -43.48 -4.46 -5.19
CA ASP A 63 -42.46 -4.55 -6.23
C ASP A 63 -42.16 -6.03 -6.58
N PRO A 64 -42.54 -6.51 -7.76
CA PRO A 64 -42.62 -7.94 -8.04
C PRO A 64 -41.26 -8.64 -8.08
N ILE A 65 -40.13 -7.91 -8.17
CA ILE A 65 -38.79 -8.51 -8.27
C ILE A 65 -38.16 -8.68 -6.89
N LEU A 66 -38.18 -7.63 -6.04
CA LEU A 66 -37.63 -7.69 -4.68
C LEU A 66 -38.53 -8.43 -3.66
N VAL A 67 -39.71 -8.88 -4.12
CA VAL A 67 -40.60 -9.81 -3.43
C VAL A 67 -40.11 -11.27 -3.50
N GLU A 68 -39.25 -11.62 -4.46
CA GLU A 68 -38.79 -13.01 -4.65
C GLU A 68 -37.41 -13.31 -4.00
N PHE A 69 -36.53 -12.30 -3.89
CA PHE A 69 -35.14 -12.50 -3.43
C PHE A 69 -34.93 -12.24 -1.92
N PRO A 70 -34.19 -13.09 -1.19
CA PRO A 70 -33.81 -12.85 0.20
C PRO A 70 -32.91 -11.62 0.37
N VAL A 71 -32.97 -11.00 1.55
CA VAL A 71 -32.11 -9.87 1.92
C VAL A 71 -31.32 -10.23 3.18
N ALA A 72 -30.00 -10.13 3.13
CA ALA A 72 -29.11 -10.34 4.27
C ALA A 72 -28.50 -9.01 4.72
N TYR A 73 -28.43 -8.75 6.03
CA TYR A 73 -27.86 -7.52 6.57
C TYR A 73 -27.17 -7.72 7.94
N ILE A 74 -26.20 -6.85 8.23
CA ILE A 74 -25.55 -6.75 9.54
C ILE A 74 -26.18 -5.59 10.31
N GLU A 75 -26.85 -5.93 11.42
CA GLU A 75 -27.25 -4.99 12.47
C GLU A 75 -26.23 -5.07 13.60
N ARG A 76 -25.79 -3.93 14.16
CA ARG A 76 -24.85 -3.91 15.29
C ARG A 76 -25.27 -2.91 16.37
N ASP A 77 -24.86 -3.19 17.60
CA ASP A 77 -24.83 -2.22 18.69
C ASP A 77 -23.88 -1.04 18.35
N LEU A 78 -24.27 0.19 18.72
CA LEU A 78 -23.46 1.40 18.55
C LEU A 78 -22.40 1.58 19.65
N ILE A 79 -22.64 1.01 20.83
CA ILE A 79 -21.67 0.94 21.93
C ILE A 79 -21.18 -0.50 22.05
N THR A 80 -19.86 -0.68 22.02
CA THR A 80 -19.22 -2.00 21.99
C THR A 80 -19.05 -2.61 23.39
N ASN A 81 -19.17 -1.83 24.46
CA ASN A 81 -19.14 -2.25 25.86
C ASN A 81 -20.43 -1.83 26.62
N PRO A 82 -21.60 -2.43 26.33
CA PRO A 82 -22.90 -1.95 26.82
C PRO A 82 -23.02 -1.82 28.35
N ASP A 83 -22.26 -2.62 29.11
CA ASP A 83 -22.21 -2.54 30.59
C ASP A 83 -21.58 -1.24 31.13
N ARG A 84 -21.01 -0.39 30.26
CA ARG A 84 -20.47 0.96 30.55
C ARG A 84 -21.07 2.05 29.64
N ALA A 85 -22.23 1.82 29.03
CA ALA A 85 -22.81 2.75 28.06
C ALA A 85 -23.25 4.11 28.65
N GLU A 86 -23.39 4.21 29.97
CA GLU A 86 -23.69 5.46 30.70
C GLU A 86 -22.44 6.09 31.37
N ASP A 87 -21.26 5.45 31.25
CA ASP A 87 -19.99 5.90 31.84
C ASP A 87 -19.12 6.68 30.85
N GLU A 88 -18.13 7.42 31.35
CA GLU A 88 -17.05 8.04 30.54
C GLU A 88 -16.19 7.01 29.77
N ASP A 89 -16.29 5.72 30.13
CA ASP A 89 -15.59 4.59 29.49
C ASP A 89 -16.32 4.02 28.24
N ALA A 90 -17.48 4.56 27.85
CA ALA A 90 -18.26 4.07 26.71
C ALA A 90 -17.43 4.04 25.40
N GLN A 91 -17.31 2.86 24.80
CA GLN A 91 -16.54 2.61 23.57
C GLN A 91 -17.46 2.57 22.36
N PRO A 92 -17.53 3.63 21.54
CA PRO A 92 -18.35 3.63 20.33
C PRO A 92 -17.85 2.63 19.31
N TYR A 93 -18.74 2.19 18.42
CA TYR A 93 -18.36 1.52 17.18
C TYR A 93 -17.39 2.40 16.39
N THR A 94 -16.25 1.83 15.99
CA THR A 94 -15.21 2.56 15.25
C THR A 94 -14.53 1.70 14.20
N VAL A 95 -14.20 2.31 13.07
CA VAL A 95 -13.49 1.68 11.94
C VAL A 95 -12.23 2.43 11.57
N SER A 96 -11.22 1.72 11.07
CA SER A 96 -10.04 2.32 10.47
C SER A 96 -9.59 1.51 9.26
N ALA A 97 -9.21 2.18 8.17
CA ALA A 97 -8.53 1.51 7.07
C ALA A 97 -7.07 1.15 7.41
N ARG A 98 -6.48 1.82 8.41
CA ARG A 98 -5.08 1.65 8.85
C ARG A 98 -4.94 0.61 9.98
N ASN A 99 -6.05 0.30 10.64
CA ASN A 99 -6.20 -0.87 11.50
C ASN A 99 -7.55 -1.54 11.20
N PRO A 100 -7.63 -2.38 10.15
CA PRO A 100 -8.89 -3.03 9.76
C PRO A 100 -9.36 -4.11 10.75
N PHE A 101 -8.50 -4.50 11.70
CA PHE A 101 -8.73 -5.61 12.63
C PHE A 101 -9.59 -5.27 13.84
N ILE A 102 -9.84 -3.97 14.10
CA ILE A 102 -10.56 -3.47 15.28
C ILE A 102 -11.85 -4.26 15.50
N PHE A 103 -11.93 -4.91 16.66
CA PHE A 103 -13.06 -5.73 17.05
C PHE A 103 -14.16 -4.87 17.65
N ASN A 104 -15.32 -4.84 17.01
CA ASN A 104 -16.50 -4.13 17.44
C ASN A 104 -17.60 -5.13 17.87
N PRO A 105 -17.48 -5.75 19.07
CA PRO A 105 -18.46 -6.73 19.52
C PRO A 105 -19.85 -6.10 19.64
N GLY A 106 -20.86 -6.81 19.16
CA GLY A 106 -22.27 -6.38 19.15
C GLY A 106 -23.00 -6.56 17.82
N ALA A 107 -22.37 -7.21 16.82
CA ALA A 107 -22.98 -7.43 15.52
C ALA A 107 -23.82 -8.72 15.47
N ARG A 108 -24.87 -8.74 14.64
CA ARG A 108 -25.65 -9.93 14.27
C ARG A 108 -26.00 -9.94 12.79
N LEU A 109 -26.06 -11.14 12.21
CA LEU A 109 -26.35 -11.37 10.79
C LEU A 109 -27.81 -11.80 10.62
N VAL A 110 -28.64 -10.95 10.02
CA VAL A 110 -30.07 -11.19 9.85
C VAL A 110 -30.40 -11.46 8.38
N LEU A 111 -31.11 -12.57 8.12
CA LEU A 111 -31.65 -12.94 6.83
C LEU A 111 -33.18 -12.76 6.82
N LYS A 112 -33.69 -11.91 5.94
CA LYS A 112 -35.12 -11.80 5.60
C LYS A 112 -35.44 -12.66 4.39
N ALA A 113 -36.66 -13.22 4.36
CA ALA A 113 -37.12 -13.99 3.21
C ALA A 113 -37.29 -13.15 1.93
N ASN A 114 -37.62 -11.85 2.08
CA ASN A 114 -37.66 -10.84 1.01
C ASN A 114 -37.70 -9.42 1.59
N ALA A 115 -37.75 -8.39 0.72
CA ALA A 115 -37.61 -7.00 1.12
C ALA A 115 -38.84 -6.32 1.77
N PHE A 116 -39.95 -7.04 2.01
CA PHE A 116 -41.09 -6.48 2.74
C PHE A 116 -40.72 -6.18 4.20
N ALA A 117 -41.15 -5.03 4.74
CA ALA A 117 -40.98 -4.68 6.16
C ALA A 117 -41.36 -5.83 7.11
N GLY A 118 -42.57 -6.38 6.96
CA GLY A 118 -43.09 -7.50 7.75
C GLY A 118 -42.57 -8.90 7.36
N SER A 119 -41.60 -9.02 6.45
CA SER A 119 -41.02 -10.31 6.07
C SER A 119 -40.32 -10.98 7.24
N LYS A 120 -40.44 -12.31 7.35
CA LYS A 120 -39.82 -13.08 8.44
C LYS A 120 -38.30 -12.89 8.43
N GLN A 121 -37.78 -12.42 9.56
CA GLN A 121 -36.36 -12.36 9.88
C GLN A 121 -35.86 -13.68 10.49
N THR A 122 -34.60 -14.02 10.25
CA THR A 122 -33.88 -15.14 10.87
C THR A 122 -32.47 -14.67 11.22
N ASP A 123 -32.10 -14.74 12.50
CA ASP A 123 -30.74 -14.43 12.96
C ASP A 123 -29.85 -15.66 12.75
N LEU A 124 -28.93 -15.58 11.78
CA LEU A 124 -28.03 -16.68 11.40
C LEU A 124 -26.90 -16.92 12.42
N THR A 125 -26.69 -15.97 13.33
CA THR A 125 -25.59 -15.92 14.30
C THR A 125 -26.00 -16.36 15.70
N SER A 126 -27.28 -16.22 16.04
CA SER A 126 -27.93 -16.52 17.33
C SER A 126 -27.65 -17.88 17.98
N ASN A 127 -27.14 -18.87 17.24
CA ASN A 127 -26.91 -20.24 17.72
C ASN A 127 -25.47 -20.75 17.45
N LEU A 128 -24.53 -19.85 17.09
CA LEU A 128 -23.14 -20.24 16.77
C LEU A 128 -22.23 -20.30 18.01
N PHE A 129 -22.53 -19.49 19.03
CA PHE A 129 -21.72 -19.32 20.24
C PHE A 129 -22.61 -19.43 21.49
N ALA A 130 -22.03 -19.28 22.67
CA ALA A 130 -22.77 -19.29 23.93
C ALA A 130 -23.77 -18.12 24.03
N GLU A 131 -24.85 -18.31 24.80
CA GLU A 131 -25.85 -17.27 25.04
C GLU A 131 -25.19 -16.02 25.68
N GLY A 132 -25.52 -14.84 25.15
CA GLY A 132 -24.91 -13.57 25.57
C GLY A 132 -23.53 -13.26 24.98
N ALA A 133 -22.88 -14.20 24.28
CA ALA A 133 -21.57 -13.95 23.67
C ALA A 133 -21.68 -13.00 22.46
N ARG A 134 -20.85 -11.95 22.42
CA ARG A 134 -20.92 -10.86 21.43
C ARG A 134 -19.81 -11.00 20.38
N ILE A 135 -20.19 -11.00 19.11
CA ILE A 135 -19.33 -11.16 17.93
C ILE A 135 -19.22 -9.87 17.13
N ASP A 136 -18.32 -9.85 16.15
CA ASP A 136 -18.26 -8.81 15.11
C ASP A 136 -18.34 -9.43 13.71
N LEU A 137 -18.88 -8.66 12.76
CA LEU A 137 -19.24 -9.05 11.40
C LEU A 137 -18.98 -7.87 10.46
N ARG A 138 -18.46 -8.14 9.26
CA ARG A 138 -18.23 -7.13 8.21
C ARG A 138 -17.98 -7.79 6.85
N ASP A 139 -17.96 -6.99 5.80
CA ASP A 139 -17.61 -7.37 4.43
C ASP A 139 -18.55 -8.43 3.81
N LEU A 140 -19.86 -8.19 3.87
CA LEU A 140 -20.86 -8.98 3.14
C LEU A 140 -20.67 -8.87 1.61
N ILE A 141 -20.60 -10.03 0.94
CA ILE A 141 -20.54 -10.15 -0.52
C ILE A 141 -21.39 -11.32 -1.03
N VAL A 142 -22.21 -11.11 -2.05
CA VAL A 142 -23.06 -12.14 -2.67
C VAL A 142 -22.33 -12.84 -3.83
N SER A 143 -22.63 -14.11 -4.10
CA SER A 143 -22.13 -14.81 -5.28
C SER A 143 -22.79 -14.29 -6.57
N PRO A 144 -22.14 -14.36 -7.74
CA PRO A 144 -22.70 -13.85 -9.00
C PRO A 144 -24.03 -14.50 -9.44
N ASP A 145 -24.35 -15.69 -8.92
CA ASP A 145 -25.60 -16.42 -9.15
C ASP A 145 -26.69 -16.17 -8.08
N GLY A 146 -26.38 -15.41 -7.02
CA GLY A 146 -27.27 -15.13 -5.89
C GLY A 146 -27.50 -16.30 -4.92
N SER A 147 -26.86 -17.46 -5.11
CA SER A 147 -27.17 -18.68 -4.33
C SER A 147 -26.46 -18.75 -2.97
N GLU A 148 -25.36 -18.02 -2.80
CA GLU A 148 -24.56 -17.96 -1.56
C GLU A 148 -24.00 -16.56 -1.29
N PHE A 149 -23.52 -16.32 -0.06
CA PHE A 149 -22.81 -15.10 0.30
C PHE A 149 -21.67 -15.39 1.28
N LEU A 150 -20.65 -14.54 1.30
CA LEU A 150 -19.55 -14.56 2.26
C LEU A 150 -19.65 -13.37 3.22
N VAL A 151 -19.02 -13.51 4.38
CA VAL A 151 -18.88 -12.47 5.40
C VAL A 151 -17.61 -12.73 6.22
N SER A 152 -16.90 -11.67 6.64
CA SER A 152 -15.87 -11.75 7.68
C SER A 152 -16.55 -11.80 9.05
N LEU A 153 -16.19 -12.76 9.90
CA LEU A 153 -16.70 -12.94 11.26
C LEU A 153 -15.54 -13.10 12.24
N ARG A 154 -15.52 -12.34 13.34
CA ARG A 154 -14.66 -12.59 14.50
C ARG A 154 -15.47 -13.17 15.64
N ALA A 155 -15.00 -14.30 16.18
CA ALA A 155 -15.65 -14.97 17.31
C ALA A 155 -15.56 -14.11 18.59
N PRO A 156 -16.34 -14.42 19.64
CA PRO A 156 -16.31 -13.64 20.88
C PRO A 156 -14.92 -13.64 21.52
N GLN A 157 -14.53 -12.51 22.12
CA GLN A 157 -13.28 -12.41 22.87
C GLN A 157 -13.25 -13.43 24.01
N ILE A 158 -12.10 -14.09 24.18
CA ILE A 158 -11.85 -15.05 25.25
C ILE A 158 -11.34 -14.28 26.47
N ALA A 159 -11.91 -14.54 27.65
CA ALA A 159 -11.45 -13.93 28.89
C ALA A 159 -10.10 -14.53 29.35
N ASP A 160 -9.29 -13.70 30.01
CA ASP A 160 -8.04 -14.09 30.67
C ASP A 160 -6.97 -14.77 29.78
N VAL A 161 -6.95 -14.45 28.48
CA VAL A 161 -5.90 -14.86 27.52
C VAL A 161 -5.25 -13.68 26.79
N ASP A 162 -3.98 -13.85 26.41
CA ASP A 162 -3.18 -12.86 25.66
C ASP A 162 -3.73 -12.62 24.23
N GLU A 163 -3.39 -11.49 23.60
CA GLU A 163 -3.98 -11.09 22.30
C GLU A 163 -3.61 -12.04 21.14
N ASP A 164 -2.47 -12.73 21.21
CA ASP A 164 -2.08 -13.77 20.24
C ASP A 164 -2.88 -15.08 20.39
N GLN A 165 -3.64 -15.21 21.48
CA GLN A 165 -4.55 -16.33 21.77
C GLN A 165 -6.02 -15.97 21.54
N GLN A 166 -6.32 -14.70 21.20
CA GLN A 166 -7.67 -14.27 20.86
C GLN A 166 -8.07 -14.77 19.47
N PRO A 167 -9.36 -15.04 19.21
CA PRO A 167 -9.81 -15.50 17.89
C PRO A 167 -9.44 -14.52 16.78
N THR A 168 -9.10 -15.04 15.61
CA THR A 168 -8.84 -14.22 14.42
C THR A 168 -10.14 -13.84 13.71
N TRP A 169 -10.00 -13.08 12.62
CA TRP A 169 -11.10 -12.87 11.69
C TRP A 169 -11.13 -14.05 10.72
N ASN A 170 -12.32 -14.58 10.45
CA ASN A 170 -12.52 -15.73 9.59
C ASN A 170 -13.58 -15.48 8.52
N ILE A 171 -13.40 -16.05 7.33
CA ILE A 171 -14.39 -15.99 6.26
C ILE A 171 -15.45 -17.08 6.48
N TRP A 172 -16.72 -16.67 6.59
CA TRP A 172 -17.88 -17.55 6.68
C TRP A 172 -18.72 -17.48 5.41
N ARG A 173 -19.46 -18.56 5.12
CA ARG A 173 -20.36 -18.67 3.97
C ARG A 173 -21.76 -19.09 4.39
N TYR A 174 -22.77 -18.43 3.83
CA TYR A 174 -24.15 -18.89 3.82
C TYR A 174 -24.51 -19.48 2.45
N LYS A 175 -25.17 -20.65 2.42
CA LYS A 175 -25.74 -21.25 1.20
C LYS A 175 -27.26 -21.25 1.28
N HIS A 176 -27.96 -20.68 0.30
CA HIS A 176 -29.42 -20.60 0.34
C HIS A 176 -30.11 -21.97 0.18
N GLN A 177 -29.53 -22.87 -0.61
CA GLN A 177 -30.13 -24.17 -0.97
C GLN A 177 -30.35 -25.08 0.24
N ASP A 178 -29.35 -25.22 1.12
CA ASP A 178 -29.41 -26.06 2.33
C ASP A 178 -29.55 -25.24 3.63
N LYS A 179 -29.45 -23.90 3.53
CA LYS A 179 -29.51 -22.93 4.63
C LYS A 179 -28.38 -23.09 5.64
N SER A 180 -27.25 -23.70 5.24
CA SER A 180 -26.06 -23.78 6.06
C SER A 180 -25.38 -22.41 6.18
N PHE A 181 -24.91 -22.09 7.39
CA PHE A 181 -23.97 -21.00 7.67
C PHE A 181 -22.78 -21.57 8.43
N LYS A 182 -21.56 -21.46 7.88
CA LYS A 182 -20.34 -22.13 8.36
C LYS A 182 -19.10 -21.29 8.03
N PRO A 183 -17.95 -21.48 8.72
CA PRO A 183 -16.67 -20.99 8.20
C PRO A 183 -16.40 -21.62 6.83
N VAL A 184 -15.58 -20.99 5.98
CA VAL A 184 -15.11 -21.59 4.72
C VAL A 184 -14.01 -22.61 5.02
N ILE A 185 -12.98 -22.21 5.78
CA ILE A 185 -11.94 -23.09 6.28
C ILE A 185 -12.51 -23.91 7.45
N GLN A 186 -12.75 -25.21 7.24
CA GLN A 186 -13.44 -26.05 8.25
C GLN A 186 -12.57 -26.40 9.48
N ASP A 187 -11.25 -26.45 9.31
CA ASP A 187 -10.32 -26.78 10.40
C ASP A 187 -9.92 -25.52 11.15
N ALA A 188 -10.35 -25.39 12.40
CA ALA A 188 -10.06 -24.23 13.24
C ALA A 188 -8.54 -24.00 13.42
N SER A 189 -7.71 -25.05 13.47
CA SER A 189 -6.26 -24.91 13.58
C SER A 189 -5.58 -24.40 12.29
N ILE A 190 -6.31 -24.40 11.18
CA ILE A 190 -5.92 -23.74 9.93
C ILE A 190 -6.56 -22.35 9.84
N ALA A 191 -7.81 -22.22 10.25
CA ALA A 191 -8.57 -20.97 10.29
C ALA A 191 -7.82 -19.89 11.09
N GLU A 192 -7.53 -20.14 12.37
CA GLU A 192 -6.89 -19.19 13.31
C GLU A 192 -5.40 -18.87 13.02
N GLN A 193 -4.82 -19.28 11.88
CA GLN A 193 -3.41 -18.95 11.52
C GLN A 193 -3.25 -17.53 10.92
N GLY A 194 -4.28 -16.69 10.98
CA GLY A 194 -4.28 -15.32 10.48
C GLY A 194 -5.69 -14.73 10.45
N HIS A 195 -5.79 -13.40 10.28
CA HIS A 195 -7.05 -12.72 10.06
C HIS A 195 -7.38 -12.77 8.57
N ASP A 196 -8.37 -13.57 8.19
CA ASP A 196 -8.89 -13.67 6.83
C ASP A 196 -10.16 -12.82 6.71
N MET A 197 -10.10 -11.81 5.85
CA MET A 197 -11.09 -10.72 5.78
C MET A 197 -11.36 -10.29 4.34
N MET A 198 -12.45 -9.54 4.14
CA MET A 198 -12.79 -8.86 2.89
C MET A 198 -12.74 -9.81 1.68
N PRO A 199 -13.58 -10.85 1.65
CA PRO A 199 -13.59 -11.82 0.56
C PRO A 199 -14.30 -11.29 -0.69
N ALA A 200 -14.00 -11.88 -1.85
CA ALA A 200 -14.80 -11.79 -3.07
C ALA A 200 -14.72 -13.11 -3.88
N TYR A 201 -15.77 -13.41 -4.66
CA TYR A 201 -15.85 -14.61 -5.49
C TYR A 201 -15.16 -14.40 -6.84
N LEU A 202 -14.29 -15.33 -7.23
CA LEU A 202 -13.75 -15.43 -8.59
C LEU A 202 -14.68 -16.26 -9.50
N PRO A 203 -14.62 -16.07 -10.84
CA PRO A 203 -15.57 -16.71 -11.78
C PRO A 203 -15.48 -18.24 -11.85
N ASP A 204 -14.34 -18.81 -11.43
CA ASP A 204 -14.09 -20.25 -11.33
C ASP A 204 -14.53 -20.87 -9.98
N GLY A 205 -15.06 -20.06 -9.07
CA GLY A 205 -15.47 -20.46 -7.73
C GLY A 205 -14.37 -20.38 -6.67
N ARG A 206 -13.14 -19.97 -7.00
CA ARG A 206 -12.16 -19.56 -5.99
C ARG A 206 -12.65 -18.33 -5.23
N ILE A 207 -12.03 -18.07 -4.08
CA ILE A 207 -12.25 -16.86 -3.29
C ILE A 207 -10.93 -16.09 -3.22
N VAL A 208 -10.94 -14.82 -3.61
CA VAL A 208 -9.87 -13.87 -3.28
C VAL A 208 -10.23 -13.18 -1.97
N PHE A 209 -9.24 -12.92 -1.12
CA PHE A 209 -9.44 -12.32 0.20
C PHE A 209 -8.16 -11.63 0.70
N SER A 210 -8.30 -10.83 1.75
CA SER A 210 -7.18 -10.16 2.44
C SER A 210 -6.74 -10.99 3.63
N SER A 211 -5.44 -11.22 3.83
CA SER A 211 -4.96 -12.03 4.96
C SER A 211 -3.60 -11.65 5.53
N THR A 212 -3.44 -11.83 6.85
CA THR A 212 -2.16 -11.71 7.59
C THR A 212 -1.31 -12.99 7.61
N ARG A 213 -1.77 -14.07 6.97
CA ARG A 213 -1.09 -15.38 6.92
C ARG A 213 0.34 -15.31 6.37
N GLN A 214 0.55 -14.47 5.34
CA GLN A 214 1.85 -14.16 4.71
C GLN A 214 2.70 -15.41 4.40
N LYS A 215 2.08 -16.53 3.98
CA LYS A 215 2.74 -17.85 3.93
C LYS A 215 3.98 -17.89 3.03
N LEU A 216 3.93 -17.24 1.87
CA LEU A 216 5.04 -17.24 0.92
C LEU A 216 6.14 -16.25 1.34
N ALA A 217 5.76 -15.05 1.81
CA ALA A 217 6.73 -14.11 2.37
C ALA A 217 7.50 -14.71 3.58
N ARG A 218 6.82 -15.51 4.42
CA ARG A 218 7.44 -16.26 5.53
C ARG A 218 8.39 -17.37 5.07
N ALA A 219 8.11 -18.04 3.96
CA ALA A 219 9.06 -18.99 3.36
C ALA A 219 10.31 -18.25 2.86
N ILE A 220 10.13 -17.16 2.12
CA ILE A 220 11.21 -16.31 1.62
C ILE A 220 12.09 -15.77 2.76
N LEU A 221 11.51 -15.37 3.90
CA LEU A 221 12.29 -14.99 5.10
C LEU A 221 13.20 -16.12 5.61
N LEU A 222 12.74 -17.38 5.58
CA LEU A 222 13.54 -18.54 6.01
C LEU A 222 14.69 -18.84 5.04
N ASP A 223 14.42 -18.75 3.73
CA ASP A 223 15.44 -18.92 2.68
C ASP A 223 16.48 -17.77 2.73
N GLU A 224 16.07 -16.58 3.19
CA GLU A 224 16.96 -15.48 3.57
C GLU A 224 17.70 -15.69 4.92
N GLY A 225 17.60 -16.87 5.54
CA GLY A 225 18.27 -17.19 6.81
C GLY A 225 17.73 -16.42 8.02
N ARG A 226 16.49 -15.92 7.94
CA ARG A 226 15.80 -15.21 9.04
C ARG A 226 14.79 -16.15 9.72
N PRO A 227 14.36 -15.85 10.96
CA PRO A 227 13.17 -16.48 11.53
C PRO A 227 11.92 -16.21 10.68
N GLN A 228 10.95 -17.13 10.69
CA GLN A 228 9.64 -16.88 10.08
C GLN A 228 8.75 -16.07 11.01
N TYR A 229 8.17 -14.98 10.50
CA TYR A 229 7.18 -14.16 11.19
C TYR A 229 6.26 -13.50 10.16
N SER A 230 4.98 -13.26 10.51
CA SER A 230 4.17 -12.31 9.75
C SER A 230 4.67 -10.90 10.09
N ALA A 231 4.99 -10.11 9.08
CA ALA A 231 5.56 -8.78 9.25
C ALA A 231 4.51 -7.73 9.59
N LEU A 232 4.95 -6.70 10.31
CA LEU A 232 4.20 -5.48 10.56
C LEU A 232 4.23 -4.54 9.35
N ASP A 233 3.23 -3.66 9.28
CA ASP A 233 3.16 -2.56 8.31
C ASP A 233 4.36 -1.59 8.39
N GLU A 234 4.55 -0.73 7.38
CA GLU A 234 5.67 0.23 7.42
C GLU A 234 5.56 1.30 8.53
N ARG A 235 4.41 1.48 9.20
CA ARG A 235 4.29 2.29 10.43
C ARG A 235 4.69 1.51 11.70
N MET A 236 4.76 0.19 11.62
CA MET A 236 4.98 -0.77 12.71
C MET A 236 3.81 -0.80 13.70
N SER A 237 2.57 -0.68 13.19
CA SER A 237 1.34 -0.61 13.99
C SER A 237 0.66 -1.96 14.16
N VAL A 238 0.39 -2.67 13.06
CA VAL A 238 -0.32 -3.96 13.00
C VAL A 238 0.29 -4.88 11.94
N THR A 239 -0.10 -6.15 11.92
CA THR A 239 0.37 -7.14 10.95
C THR A 239 -0.15 -6.83 9.54
N THR A 240 0.73 -6.86 8.54
CA THR A 240 0.39 -6.53 7.15
C THR A 240 -0.64 -7.49 6.56
N LEU A 241 -1.58 -6.93 5.78
CA LEU A 241 -2.53 -7.68 4.95
C LEU A 241 -1.95 -7.77 3.54
N ASN A 242 -1.98 -8.94 2.94
CA ASN A 242 -1.80 -9.08 1.50
C ASN A 242 -2.97 -9.88 0.91
N LEU A 243 -3.19 -9.74 -0.40
CA LEU A 243 -4.23 -10.50 -1.07
C LEU A 243 -3.79 -11.94 -1.31
N HIS A 244 -4.72 -12.86 -1.09
CA HIS A 244 -4.58 -14.30 -1.18
C HIS A 244 -5.76 -14.87 -1.96
N VAL A 245 -5.56 -16.03 -2.60
CA VAL A 245 -6.63 -16.82 -3.23
C VAL A 245 -6.74 -18.19 -2.55
N MET A 246 -7.93 -18.77 -2.53
CA MET A 246 -8.19 -20.13 -2.04
C MET A 246 -9.27 -20.82 -2.87
N SER A 247 -9.36 -22.15 -2.77
CA SER A 247 -10.41 -22.93 -3.41
C SER A 247 -11.81 -22.60 -2.89
N ALA A 248 -12.84 -23.07 -3.61
CA ALA A 248 -14.22 -23.04 -3.15
C ALA A 248 -14.44 -23.79 -1.82
N GLN A 249 -13.48 -24.57 -1.34
CA GLN A 249 -13.52 -25.39 -0.12
C GLN A 249 -12.64 -24.85 1.03
N GLY A 250 -11.88 -23.76 0.82
CA GLY A 250 -11.00 -23.18 1.84
C GLY A 250 -9.63 -23.87 1.97
N ASP A 251 -9.23 -24.68 0.98
CA ASP A 251 -7.87 -25.19 0.84
C ASP A 251 -7.13 -24.47 -0.31
N ALA A 252 -5.92 -24.94 -0.64
CA ALA A 252 -5.06 -24.34 -1.68
C ALA A 252 -4.83 -22.82 -1.52
N ILE A 253 -4.63 -22.34 -0.28
CA ILE A 253 -4.39 -20.93 0.01
C ILE A 253 -3.02 -20.47 -0.54
N GLU A 254 -3.03 -19.58 -1.53
CA GLU A 254 -1.86 -18.94 -2.13
C GLU A 254 -1.84 -17.43 -1.87
N GLN A 255 -0.66 -16.83 -1.73
CA GLN A 255 -0.44 -15.39 -1.61
C GLN A 255 -0.14 -14.79 -2.99
N ILE A 256 -0.89 -13.76 -3.40
CA ILE A 256 -0.77 -13.13 -4.73
C ILE A 256 -0.20 -11.69 -4.70
N THR A 257 -0.18 -11.00 -3.55
CA THR A 257 0.50 -9.70 -3.41
C THR A 257 1.49 -9.64 -2.24
N PHE A 258 2.40 -8.65 -2.30
CA PHE A 258 3.61 -8.60 -1.46
C PHE A 258 3.97 -7.17 -1.00
N ASN A 259 3.00 -6.26 -0.93
CA ASN A 259 3.19 -4.93 -0.32
C ASN A 259 3.61 -5.06 1.15
N MET A 260 4.41 -4.10 1.62
CA MET A 260 4.84 -4.01 3.02
C MET A 260 3.77 -3.41 3.94
N SER A 261 2.82 -2.64 3.41
CA SER A 261 1.58 -2.22 4.08
C SER A 261 0.37 -2.93 3.45
N HIS A 262 -0.86 -2.66 3.91
CA HIS A 262 -2.05 -3.43 3.51
C HIS A 262 -2.36 -3.39 2.00
N ASP A 263 -2.59 -4.57 1.41
CA ASP A 263 -3.37 -4.76 0.17
C ASP A 263 -4.68 -5.48 0.55
N PHE A 264 -5.82 -4.86 0.24
CA PHE A 264 -7.10 -5.16 0.90
C PHE A 264 -8.32 -4.71 0.09
N TYR A 265 -9.54 -5.07 0.53
CA TYR A 265 -10.80 -4.84 -0.17
C TYR A 265 -10.79 -5.22 -1.68
N PRO A 266 -10.55 -6.50 -2.03
CA PRO A 266 -10.63 -6.96 -3.41
C PRO A 266 -12.07 -6.93 -3.95
N LEU A 267 -12.22 -6.44 -5.16
CA LEU A 267 -13.43 -6.44 -5.98
C LEU A 267 -13.10 -7.10 -7.31
N VAL A 268 -13.81 -8.19 -7.65
CA VAL A 268 -13.71 -8.81 -8.97
C VAL A 268 -14.63 -8.05 -9.91
N LEU A 269 -14.06 -7.38 -10.92
CA LEU A 269 -14.77 -6.56 -11.88
C LEU A 269 -15.49 -7.41 -12.95
N GLN A 270 -16.46 -6.82 -13.65
CA GLN A 270 -17.17 -7.44 -14.77
C GLN A 270 -16.22 -7.98 -15.86
N ASP A 271 -15.05 -7.37 -16.06
CA ASP A 271 -14.04 -7.81 -17.03
C ASP A 271 -13.20 -9.02 -16.56
N GLY A 272 -13.37 -9.48 -15.31
CA GLY A 272 -12.65 -10.60 -14.71
C GLY A 272 -11.39 -10.23 -13.93
N THR A 273 -10.96 -8.96 -13.97
CA THR A 273 -9.79 -8.48 -13.22
C THR A 273 -10.13 -8.13 -11.78
N ILE A 274 -9.10 -8.02 -10.93
CA ILE A 274 -9.25 -7.64 -9.52
C ILE A 274 -8.87 -6.17 -9.36
N LEU A 275 -9.84 -5.34 -8.97
CA LEU A 275 -9.63 -4.00 -8.42
C LEU A 275 -9.49 -4.12 -6.89
N TYR A 276 -8.53 -3.43 -6.29
CA TYR A 276 -8.33 -3.48 -4.83
C TYR A 276 -7.74 -2.18 -4.27
N SER A 277 -7.85 -2.02 -2.95
CA SER A 277 -7.26 -0.92 -2.19
C SER A 277 -5.85 -1.28 -1.73
N ARG A 278 -4.87 -0.39 -1.96
CA ARG A 278 -3.48 -0.53 -1.49
C ARG A 278 -3.10 0.65 -0.61
N TRP A 279 -2.52 0.38 0.56
CA TRP A 279 -1.89 1.38 1.41
C TRP A 279 -0.42 1.60 1.00
N ASP A 280 -0.15 2.75 0.38
CA ASP A 280 1.19 3.21 0.05
C ASP A 280 1.77 4.07 1.17
N THR A 281 2.81 3.53 1.84
CA THR A 281 3.44 4.13 3.04
C THR A 281 4.90 4.55 2.81
N MET A 282 5.54 4.07 1.74
CA MET A 282 6.99 4.05 1.59
C MET A 282 7.65 5.44 1.75
N GLY A 283 8.63 5.51 2.66
CA GLY A 283 9.37 6.73 2.98
C GLY A 283 8.57 7.83 3.68
N GLY A 284 7.38 7.52 4.21
CA GLY A 284 6.48 8.47 4.86
C GLY A 284 5.33 8.97 3.97
N HIS A 285 4.83 8.15 3.05
CA HIS A 285 3.51 8.38 2.44
C HIS A 285 2.40 7.90 3.39
N ASN A 286 1.14 8.22 3.07
CA ASN A 286 -0.03 7.73 3.82
C ASN A 286 -1.26 7.51 2.93
N LYS A 287 -1.07 7.06 1.70
CA LYS A 287 -2.17 7.05 0.71
C LYS A 287 -2.82 5.69 0.64
N ILE A 288 -4.15 5.66 0.48
CA ILE A 288 -4.86 4.46 0.03
C ILE A 288 -5.32 4.73 -1.38
N ASN A 289 -4.77 3.97 -2.32
CA ASN A 289 -4.97 4.11 -3.77
C ASN A 289 -5.69 2.88 -4.31
N LEU A 290 -6.26 3.00 -5.51
CA LEU A 290 -6.86 1.89 -6.23
C LEU A 290 -5.83 1.26 -7.18
N TYR A 291 -5.67 -0.06 -7.13
CA TYR A 291 -4.78 -0.86 -7.99
C TYR A 291 -5.58 -1.96 -8.71
N LYS A 292 -5.07 -2.42 -9.85
CA LYS A 292 -5.68 -3.46 -10.70
C LYS A 292 -4.66 -4.56 -11.02
N MET A 293 -5.12 -5.81 -11.09
CA MET A 293 -4.30 -6.99 -11.46
C MET A 293 -5.17 -8.13 -12.01
N LEU A 294 -4.55 -9.16 -12.59
CA LEU A 294 -5.21 -10.42 -12.96
C LEU A 294 -5.41 -11.33 -11.73
N PRO A 295 -6.32 -12.34 -11.80
CA PRO A 295 -6.60 -13.25 -10.68
C PRO A 295 -5.40 -14.01 -10.09
N ASP A 296 -4.33 -14.21 -10.88
CA ASP A 296 -3.09 -14.88 -10.48
C ASP A 296 -2.05 -13.96 -9.80
N GLY A 297 -2.36 -12.66 -9.68
CA GLY A 297 -1.47 -11.62 -9.13
C GLY A 297 -0.54 -10.96 -10.16
N THR A 298 -0.61 -11.31 -11.44
CA THR A 298 0.16 -10.67 -12.52
C THR A 298 -0.50 -9.37 -13.01
N GLU A 299 0.27 -8.56 -13.75
CA GLU A 299 -0.12 -7.24 -14.28
C GLU A 299 -0.58 -6.27 -13.17
N ASN A 300 0.07 -6.30 -12.01
CA ASN A 300 -0.28 -5.45 -10.87
C ASN A 300 0.18 -4.00 -11.08
N HIS A 301 -0.77 -3.09 -11.30
CA HIS A 301 -0.52 -1.67 -11.60
C HIS A 301 -1.47 -0.72 -10.84
N LEU A 302 -1.08 0.56 -10.74
CA LEU A 302 -1.92 1.62 -10.19
C LEU A 302 -3.09 1.87 -11.15
N LEU A 303 -4.33 1.91 -10.64
CA LEU A 303 -5.50 2.28 -11.45
C LEU A 303 -5.87 3.77 -11.28
N TYR A 304 -5.95 4.23 -10.03
CA TYR A 304 -6.41 5.59 -9.70
C TYR A 304 -5.97 6.04 -8.30
N GLY A 305 -5.71 7.34 -8.15
CA GLY A 305 -5.87 8.05 -6.88
C GLY A 305 -4.60 8.62 -6.22
N TRP A 306 -3.40 8.43 -6.79
CA TRP A 306 -2.12 8.79 -6.16
C TRP A 306 -1.97 10.27 -5.78
N HIS A 307 -2.64 11.19 -6.46
CA HIS A 307 -2.73 12.63 -6.17
C HIS A 307 -4.12 13.09 -5.68
N SER A 308 -5.08 12.16 -5.48
CA SER A 308 -6.50 12.46 -5.24
C SER A 308 -6.95 12.53 -3.77
N HIS A 309 -6.02 12.52 -2.81
CA HIS A 309 -6.33 12.39 -1.38
C HIS A 309 -6.87 13.67 -0.73
N GLU A 310 -6.41 14.85 -1.13
CA GLU A 310 -6.89 16.10 -0.55
C GLU A 310 -8.10 16.60 -1.36
N ALA A 311 -9.24 16.80 -0.70
CA ALA A 311 -10.50 17.14 -1.37
C ALA A 311 -11.36 18.10 -0.56
N SER A 312 -11.78 19.21 -1.17
CA SER A 312 -12.82 20.08 -0.59
C SER A 312 -14.21 19.59 -1.00
N PHE A 313 -15.13 19.46 -0.04
CA PHE A 313 -16.55 19.17 -0.21
C PHE A 313 -17.38 20.02 0.76
N ASP A 314 -18.47 20.62 0.31
CA ASP A 314 -19.41 21.38 1.17
C ASP A 314 -18.76 22.46 2.07
N GLU A 315 -17.71 23.12 1.56
CA GLU A 315 -16.82 24.08 2.24
C GLU A 315 -15.89 23.48 3.33
N GLN A 316 -15.71 22.15 3.35
CA GLN A 316 -14.81 21.43 4.24
C GLN A 316 -13.72 20.69 3.46
N ASP A 317 -12.45 20.88 3.86
CA ASP A 317 -11.35 20.07 3.36
C ASP A 317 -11.32 18.71 4.10
N VAL A 318 -11.26 17.62 3.35
CA VAL A 318 -11.22 16.24 3.86
C VAL A 318 -10.14 15.41 3.18
N THR A 319 -9.47 14.55 3.95
CA THR A 319 -8.58 13.51 3.42
C THR A 319 -9.41 12.30 2.97
N LEU A 320 -9.28 11.88 1.72
CA LEU A 320 -9.98 10.74 1.16
C LEU A 320 -9.18 9.44 1.30
N GLU A 321 -9.88 8.34 1.61
CA GLU A 321 -9.33 6.98 1.57
C GLU A 321 -10.12 6.12 0.59
N PHE A 322 -9.49 5.65 -0.50
CA PHE A 322 -10.17 4.84 -1.51
C PHE A 322 -10.29 3.37 -1.07
N ILE A 323 -11.14 3.14 -0.07
CA ILE A 323 -11.49 1.82 0.49
C ILE A 323 -12.81 1.26 -0.04
N ARG A 324 -12.91 -0.08 -0.08
CA ARG A 324 -14.14 -0.83 -0.41
C ARG A 324 -14.83 -0.35 -1.70
N PRO A 325 -14.14 -0.39 -2.86
CA PRO A 325 -14.77 -0.09 -4.14
C PRO A 325 -15.91 -1.08 -4.43
N GLN A 326 -16.91 -0.62 -5.17
CA GLN A 326 -17.95 -1.45 -5.79
C GLN A 326 -18.00 -1.16 -7.29
N GLN A 327 -18.61 -2.05 -8.06
CA GLN A 327 -18.96 -1.79 -9.46
C GLN A 327 -20.49 -1.80 -9.61
N LEU A 328 -21.00 -0.81 -10.35
CA LEU A 328 -22.42 -0.72 -10.69
C LEU A 328 -22.74 -1.61 -11.91
N PRO A 329 -24.02 -1.92 -12.18
CA PRO A 329 -24.41 -2.76 -13.32
C PRO A 329 -23.97 -2.18 -14.67
N ASP A 330 -23.87 -0.85 -14.80
CA ASP A 330 -23.38 -0.13 -15.98
C ASP A 330 -21.84 -0.15 -16.13
N GLY A 331 -21.14 -0.80 -15.20
CA GLY A 331 -19.68 -0.94 -15.22
C GLY A 331 -18.92 0.19 -14.51
N LYS A 332 -19.59 1.25 -14.04
CA LYS A 332 -18.92 2.36 -13.32
C LYS A 332 -18.40 1.92 -11.96
N ILE A 333 -17.26 2.49 -11.55
CA ILE A 333 -16.72 2.34 -10.19
C ILE A 333 -17.47 3.27 -9.24
N PHE A 334 -17.94 2.73 -8.13
CA PHE A 334 -18.71 3.43 -7.10
C PHE A 334 -18.05 3.25 -5.72
N MET A 335 -18.04 4.30 -4.91
CA MET A 335 -17.44 4.28 -3.57
C MET A 335 -18.33 4.97 -2.53
N MET A 336 -18.29 4.46 -1.30
CA MET A 336 -18.85 5.12 -0.12
C MET A 336 -17.70 5.77 0.66
N LEU A 337 -17.33 6.99 0.31
CA LEU A 337 -16.28 7.75 1.01
C LEU A 337 -16.68 7.97 2.48
N GLY A 338 -15.73 7.95 3.41
CA GLY A 338 -15.94 8.23 4.83
C GLY A 338 -15.10 9.40 5.33
N SER A 339 -15.32 9.80 6.59
CA SER A 339 -14.45 10.73 7.31
C SER A 339 -13.19 10.02 7.84
N GLU A 340 -12.14 10.78 8.18
CA GLU A 340 -11.02 10.27 9.00
C GLU A 340 -11.46 9.92 10.43
N ASP A 341 -12.54 10.52 10.94
CA ASP A 341 -13.17 10.10 12.18
C ASP A 341 -13.92 8.78 11.99
N GLY A 342 -13.26 7.69 12.39
CA GLY A 342 -13.76 6.33 12.32
C GLY A 342 -15.04 6.05 13.12
N THR A 343 -15.48 6.97 14.00
CA THR A 343 -16.77 6.88 14.71
C THR A 343 -17.94 7.44 13.90
N LEU A 344 -17.69 8.29 12.90
CA LEU A 344 -18.73 8.87 12.06
C LEU A 344 -19.26 7.84 11.06
N LEU A 345 -20.51 7.41 11.29
CA LEU A 345 -21.20 6.45 10.43
C LEU A 345 -21.65 7.04 9.09
N GLN A 346 -21.76 8.36 8.94
CA GLN A 346 -22.19 8.98 7.68
C GLN A 346 -21.10 8.94 6.59
N LYS A 347 -21.51 8.69 5.36
CA LYS A 347 -20.63 8.52 4.19
C LYS A 347 -21.17 9.23 2.96
N ARG A 348 -20.28 9.64 2.05
CA ARG A 348 -20.65 10.25 0.76
C ARG A 348 -20.59 9.21 -0.38
N PRO A 349 -21.71 8.95 -1.08
CA PRO A 349 -21.76 8.05 -2.23
C PRO A 349 -21.25 8.77 -3.50
N VAL A 350 -20.21 8.25 -4.14
CA VAL A 350 -19.59 8.86 -5.34
C VAL A 350 -19.34 7.84 -6.45
N LEU A 351 -19.26 8.34 -7.68
CA LEU A 351 -18.69 7.65 -8.84
C LEU A 351 -17.23 8.07 -9.02
N ILE A 352 -16.40 7.16 -9.51
CA ILE A 352 -15.00 7.42 -9.88
C ILE A 352 -14.82 7.12 -11.37
N ASN A 353 -14.51 8.13 -12.18
CA ASN A 353 -14.18 7.94 -13.59
C ASN A 353 -12.72 7.50 -13.78
N SER A 354 -12.38 6.29 -13.33
CA SER A 354 -11.05 5.71 -13.54
C SER A 354 -10.76 5.25 -14.98
N GLN A 355 -11.71 5.42 -15.91
CA GLN A 355 -11.47 5.14 -17.33
C GLN A 355 -10.74 6.32 -17.97
N ASP A 356 -11.27 7.53 -17.83
CA ASP A 356 -10.71 8.74 -18.43
C ASP A 356 -9.61 9.40 -17.57
N TYR A 357 -9.49 9.04 -16.28
CA TYR A 357 -8.58 9.69 -15.31
C TYR A 357 -7.68 8.71 -14.55
N ILE A 358 -6.47 9.17 -14.22
CA ILE A 358 -5.56 8.53 -13.24
C ILE A 358 -5.72 9.15 -11.84
N ASP A 359 -6.15 10.41 -11.78
CA ASP A 359 -6.32 11.19 -10.57
C ASP A 359 -7.42 12.25 -10.76
N ARG A 360 -7.96 12.77 -9.65
CA ARG A 360 -9.16 13.62 -9.58
C ARG A 360 -9.21 14.69 -10.67
N ASN A 361 -8.10 15.39 -10.88
CA ASN A 361 -7.99 16.50 -11.84
C ASN A 361 -7.01 16.18 -12.99
N GLN A 362 -6.73 14.90 -13.26
CA GLN A 362 -5.73 14.45 -14.23
C GLN A 362 -6.29 13.36 -15.14
N THR A 363 -6.53 13.71 -16.40
CA THR A 363 -6.88 12.76 -17.45
C THR A 363 -5.71 11.84 -17.81
N ILE A 364 -6.04 10.68 -18.40
CA ILE A 364 -5.07 9.81 -19.08
C ILE A 364 -4.44 10.52 -20.29
N ALA A 365 -3.21 10.15 -20.65
CA ALA A 365 -2.40 10.87 -21.65
C ALA A 365 -3.00 10.87 -23.08
N SER A 366 -3.91 9.94 -23.39
CA SER A 366 -4.64 9.89 -24.66
C SER A 366 -5.84 10.85 -24.73
N LEU A 367 -6.22 11.52 -23.63
CA LEU A 367 -7.36 12.42 -23.57
C LEU A 367 -6.94 13.87 -23.37
N THR A 368 -7.12 14.67 -24.43
CA THR A 368 -6.98 16.13 -24.40
C THR A 368 -8.31 16.78 -24.07
N THR A 369 -8.59 17.01 -22.79
CA THR A 369 -9.68 17.90 -22.35
C THR A 369 -9.22 19.36 -22.31
N THR A 370 -10.16 20.30 -22.38
CA THR A 370 -9.89 21.76 -22.32
C THR A 370 -10.65 22.47 -21.20
N GLU A 371 -11.26 21.70 -20.30
CA GLU A 371 -12.08 22.18 -19.19
C GLU A 371 -11.57 21.54 -17.90
N GLU A 372 -11.60 22.29 -16.79
CA GLU A 372 -11.35 21.72 -15.46
C GLU A 372 -12.47 20.74 -15.13
N SER A 373 -12.11 19.47 -14.95
CA SER A 373 -13.07 18.38 -14.84
C SER A 373 -12.65 17.38 -13.77
N ASP A 374 -13.62 17.01 -12.92
CA ASP A 374 -13.44 16.21 -11.71
C ASP A 374 -13.78 14.74 -11.99
N ALA A 375 -12.88 13.83 -11.67
CA ALA A 375 -13.10 12.39 -11.79
C ALA A 375 -14.04 11.82 -10.71
N ILE A 376 -14.34 12.60 -9.66
CA ILE A 376 -15.22 12.22 -8.54
C ILE A 376 -16.57 12.94 -8.69
N GLU A 377 -17.60 12.20 -9.06
CA GLU A 377 -18.96 12.72 -9.26
C GLU A 377 -19.88 12.27 -8.11
N ASP A 378 -20.69 13.17 -7.54
CA ASP A 378 -21.66 12.79 -6.50
C ASP A 378 -22.73 11.87 -7.09
N TYR A 379 -22.91 10.67 -6.53
CA TYR A 379 -23.74 9.65 -7.16
C TYR A 379 -25.21 10.08 -7.34
N PHE A 380 -25.73 10.91 -6.45
CA PHE A 380 -27.13 11.35 -6.51
C PHE A 380 -27.35 12.60 -7.38
N SER A 381 -26.32 13.41 -7.65
CA SER A 381 -26.45 14.53 -8.59
C SER A 381 -26.66 14.08 -10.04
N THR A 382 -26.18 12.88 -10.38
CA THR A 382 -26.29 12.27 -11.73
C THR A 382 -27.71 11.88 -12.16
N LEU A 383 -28.71 12.08 -11.30
CA LEU A 383 -30.02 11.46 -11.39
C LEU A 383 -31.11 12.41 -11.91
N ASN A 384 -32.34 11.90 -12.07
CA ASN A 384 -33.49 12.74 -12.39
C ASN A 384 -33.79 13.77 -11.28
N ALA A 385 -34.54 14.82 -11.64
CA ALA A 385 -34.79 16.00 -10.80
C ALA A 385 -35.55 15.76 -9.46
N GLU A 386 -36.00 14.53 -9.20
CA GLU A 386 -36.60 14.13 -7.92
C GLU A 386 -35.60 13.35 -7.06
N ALA A 387 -34.88 12.38 -7.64
CA ALA A 387 -33.81 11.67 -6.95
C ALA A 387 -32.57 12.55 -6.66
N SER A 388 -32.31 13.57 -7.51
CA SER A 388 -31.22 14.54 -7.33
C SER A 388 -31.42 15.54 -6.17
N GLN A 389 -32.50 15.40 -5.40
CA GLN A 389 -32.75 16.16 -4.18
C GLN A 389 -32.11 15.50 -2.95
N LEU A 390 -31.66 14.23 -3.06
CA LEU A 390 -30.87 13.58 -2.03
C LEU A 390 -29.41 14.02 -2.16
N SER A 391 -28.91 14.73 -1.14
CA SER A 391 -27.49 15.09 -1.01
C SER A 391 -26.96 14.58 0.31
N PHE A 392 -25.87 13.81 0.29
CA PHE A 392 -25.25 13.22 1.47
C PHE A 392 -23.85 13.78 1.68
N SER A 393 -23.50 14.05 2.93
CA SER A 393 -22.26 14.73 3.32
C SER A 393 -21.57 13.99 4.46
N PHE A 394 -20.29 14.31 4.67
CA PHE A 394 -19.51 13.94 5.86
C PHE A 394 -19.91 14.75 7.09
N ASP A 395 -20.54 15.91 6.88
CA ASP A 395 -20.84 16.93 7.89
C ASP A 395 -21.79 16.45 9.00
N THR A 396 -21.54 16.88 10.24
CA THR A 396 -22.37 16.63 11.43
C THR A 396 -23.49 17.66 11.63
N ARG A 397 -23.55 18.72 10.80
CA ARG A 397 -24.70 19.64 10.70
C ARG A 397 -25.99 18.91 10.28
N VAL A 398 -27.14 19.54 10.55
CA VAL A 398 -28.46 19.02 10.20
C VAL A 398 -28.67 18.99 8.68
N ASN A 399 -28.53 17.82 8.06
CA ASN A 399 -28.81 17.60 6.64
C ASN A 399 -30.25 17.06 6.44
N PRO A 400 -31.16 17.79 5.77
CA PRO A 400 -32.54 17.33 5.49
C PRO A 400 -32.65 15.97 4.77
N SER A 401 -31.65 15.59 3.96
CA SER A 401 -31.57 14.28 3.31
C SER A 401 -31.34 13.13 4.30
N GLY A 402 -30.97 13.43 5.54
CA GLY A 402 -30.51 12.46 6.54
C GLY A 402 -29.08 12.00 6.27
N ARG A 403 -28.73 10.82 6.77
CA ARG A 403 -27.39 10.22 6.68
C ARG A 403 -27.46 8.85 6.02
N ILE A 404 -26.45 8.49 5.24
CA ILE A 404 -26.30 7.14 4.63
C ILE A 404 -25.01 6.49 5.10
N HIS A 405 -25.03 5.19 5.40
CA HIS A 405 -23.85 4.42 5.83
C HIS A 405 -23.40 3.36 4.81
N SER A 406 -24.35 2.71 4.13
CA SER A 406 -24.08 1.69 3.11
C SER A 406 -25.10 1.76 1.98
N LEU A 407 -24.66 1.40 0.78
CA LEU A 407 -25.47 1.30 -0.42
C LEU A 407 -25.06 0.03 -1.17
N PHE A 408 -26.05 -0.76 -1.57
CA PHE A 408 -25.92 -1.90 -2.48
C PHE A 408 -26.85 -1.66 -3.67
N ALA A 409 -26.27 -1.53 -4.87
CA ALA A 409 -27.04 -1.39 -6.10
C ALA A 409 -27.50 -2.76 -6.61
N LEU A 410 -28.76 -2.88 -7.01
CA LEU A 410 -29.29 -4.13 -7.53
C LEU A 410 -28.68 -4.47 -8.90
N GLN A 411 -28.25 -5.72 -9.05
CA GLN A 411 -27.50 -6.23 -10.21
C GLN A 411 -28.42 -6.72 -11.34
N ASP A 412 -29.62 -6.14 -11.43
CA ASP A 412 -30.68 -6.51 -12.37
C ASP A 412 -31.04 -5.39 -13.37
N GLY A 413 -30.27 -4.29 -13.39
CA GLY A 413 -30.49 -3.16 -14.28
C GLY A 413 -31.75 -2.32 -13.96
N SER A 414 -32.43 -2.57 -12.83
CA SER A 414 -33.64 -1.83 -12.43
C SER A 414 -33.38 -0.42 -11.87
N GLU A 415 -32.12 -0.05 -11.67
CA GLU A 415 -31.69 1.16 -10.95
C GLU A 415 -32.24 1.28 -9.51
N ARG A 416 -32.60 0.17 -8.87
CA ARG A 416 -32.95 0.16 -7.44
C ARG A 416 -31.72 0.05 -6.55
N LEU A 417 -31.81 0.68 -5.39
CA LEU A 417 -30.77 0.76 -4.37
C LEU A 417 -31.30 0.24 -3.04
N LEU A 418 -30.56 -0.68 -2.43
CA LEU A 418 -30.75 -1.06 -1.04
C LEU A 418 -29.81 -0.18 -0.19
N ILE A 419 -30.37 0.80 0.52
CA ILE A 419 -29.61 1.80 1.29
C ILE A 419 -29.85 1.64 2.79
N SER A 420 -28.78 1.75 3.58
CA SER A 420 -28.86 1.91 5.02
C SER A 420 -28.80 3.41 5.34
N ARG A 421 -29.93 3.95 5.80
CA ARG A 421 -30.19 5.39 5.91
C ARG A 421 -30.86 5.73 7.24
N ASP A 422 -30.24 6.66 7.95
CA ASP A 422 -30.88 7.40 9.04
C ASP A 422 -31.62 8.60 8.46
N LEU A 423 -32.89 8.77 8.84
CA LEU A 423 -33.68 9.94 8.44
C LEU A 423 -33.18 11.17 9.20
N CYS A 424 -33.31 12.37 8.61
CA CYS A 424 -33.00 13.60 9.33
C CYS A 424 -33.90 13.70 10.57
N ARG A 425 -33.27 13.61 11.75
CA ARG A 425 -33.91 13.61 13.07
C ARG A 425 -33.08 14.45 14.02
N VAL A 426 -33.74 15.31 14.78
CA VAL A 426 -33.12 16.24 15.74
C VAL A 426 -33.83 16.19 17.08
N VAL A 427 -33.14 16.56 18.16
CA VAL A 427 -33.70 16.62 19.51
C VAL A 427 -34.13 18.05 19.83
N ILE A 428 -35.41 18.25 20.17
CA ILE A 428 -35.95 19.54 20.58
C ILE A 428 -36.80 19.33 21.84
N ASN A 429 -36.42 19.97 22.95
CA ASN A 429 -37.05 19.79 24.27
C ASN A 429 -37.17 18.30 24.66
N GLU A 430 -36.03 17.59 24.65
CA GLU A 430 -35.91 16.14 24.95
C GLU A 430 -36.70 15.21 23.99
N GLN A 431 -37.37 15.74 22.97
CA GLN A 431 -38.14 14.96 22.00
C GLN A 431 -37.43 14.88 20.64
N THR A 432 -37.24 13.66 20.14
CA THR A 432 -36.80 13.44 18.75
C THR A 432 -37.92 13.82 17.78
N LYS A 433 -37.61 14.70 16.82
CA LYS A 433 -38.52 15.11 15.73
C LYS A 433 -37.86 14.84 14.37
N VAL A 434 -38.67 14.58 13.35
CA VAL A 434 -38.19 14.42 11.97
C VAL A 434 -38.08 15.80 11.32
N CYS A 435 -36.98 16.10 10.63
CA CYS A 435 -36.69 17.45 10.12
C CYS A 435 -37.78 18.00 9.18
N GLY A 436 -38.44 17.14 8.39
CA GLY A 436 -39.59 17.51 7.54
C GLY A 436 -40.87 17.92 8.30
N GLN A 437 -40.83 18.01 9.64
CA GLN A 437 -41.87 18.58 10.50
C GLN A 437 -41.50 19.98 11.02
N LEU A 438 -40.34 20.52 10.63
CA LEU A 438 -39.80 21.80 11.07
C LEU A 438 -39.82 22.82 9.91
N SER A 439 -39.79 24.10 10.25
CA SER A 439 -39.59 25.20 9.29
C SER A 439 -38.11 25.43 9.01
N ASP A 440 -37.79 26.03 7.86
CA ASP A 440 -36.41 26.36 7.47
C ASP A 440 -35.70 27.20 8.54
N ASP A 441 -36.38 28.22 9.08
CA ASP A 441 -35.91 29.05 10.20
C ASP A 441 -35.56 28.25 11.47
N ALA A 442 -36.19 27.08 11.67
CA ALA A 442 -35.91 26.21 12.80
C ALA A 442 -34.80 25.20 12.49
N LEU A 443 -34.67 24.75 11.24
CA LEU A 443 -33.55 23.92 10.78
C LEU A 443 -32.22 24.69 10.72
N ALA A 444 -32.29 26.02 10.61
CA ALA A 444 -31.15 26.93 10.64
C ALA A 444 -30.65 27.29 12.06
N ASP A 445 -31.29 26.78 13.12
CA ASP A 445 -30.91 27.05 14.51
C ASP A 445 -29.61 26.31 14.88
N PRO A 446 -28.52 27.02 15.25
CA PRO A 446 -27.23 26.41 15.59
C PRO A 446 -27.23 25.63 16.91
N GLU A 447 -28.27 25.74 17.75
CA GLU A 447 -28.41 24.91 18.96
C GLU A 447 -29.09 23.55 18.69
N LEU A 448 -29.52 23.27 17.44
CA LEU A 448 -30.05 21.95 17.07
C LEU A 448 -28.99 20.84 17.19
N THR A 449 -29.33 19.80 17.95
CA THR A 449 -28.57 18.56 18.01
C THR A 449 -29.24 17.45 17.20
N LEU A 450 -28.44 16.69 16.44
CA LEU A 450 -28.90 15.47 15.77
C LEU A 450 -29.30 14.41 16.81
N ALA A 451 -30.31 13.61 16.47
CA ALA A 451 -30.68 12.45 17.27
C ALA A 451 -29.65 11.32 17.14
N GLU A 452 -29.65 10.40 18.12
CA GLU A 452 -28.87 9.16 18.10
C GLU A 452 -29.02 8.44 16.73
N PRO A 453 -27.92 8.03 16.06
CA PRO A 453 -27.98 7.39 14.75
C PRO A 453 -28.90 6.16 14.72
N LEU A 454 -29.84 6.14 13.77
CA LEU A 454 -30.79 5.04 13.59
C LEU A 454 -30.81 4.64 12.11
N PHE A 455 -29.74 3.99 11.66
CA PHE A 455 -29.62 3.55 10.27
C PHE A 455 -30.54 2.36 10.00
N ASP A 456 -31.76 2.67 9.57
CA ASP A 456 -32.77 1.74 9.06
C ASP A 456 -32.42 1.30 7.62
N LEU A 457 -33.00 0.17 7.17
CA LEU A 457 -32.78 -0.36 5.83
C LEU A 457 -33.97 -0.01 4.92
N TRP A 458 -33.66 0.64 3.79
CA TRP A 458 -34.65 1.12 2.81
C TRP A 458 -34.31 0.63 1.41
N LEU A 459 -35.34 0.38 0.63
CA LEU A 459 -35.29 0.26 -0.82
C LEU A 459 -35.64 1.62 -1.42
N LEU A 460 -34.80 2.13 -2.32
CA LEU A 460 -35.03 3.33 -3.11
C LEU A 460 -35.04 2.96 -4.59
N ASP A 461 -36.10 3.31 -5.31
CA ASP A 461 -36.15 3.28 -6.76
C ASP A 461 -35.73 4.64 -7.32
N LYS A 462 -34.65 4.68 -8.11
CA LYS A 462 -34.11 5.93 -8.66
C LYS A 462 -34.99 6.51 -9.77
N ASN A 463 -35.76 5.68 -10.50
CA ASN A 463 -36.59 6.11 -11.62
C ASN A 463 -37.86 6.85 -11.18
N THR A 464 -38.36 6.53 -9.99
CA THR A 464 -39.63 7.02 -9.43
C THR A 464 -39.47 7.81 -8.13
N ALA A 465 -38.24 7.93 -7.61
CA ALA A 465 -37.90 8.47 -6.29
C ALA A 465 -38.62 7.78 -5.10
N THR A 466 -39.32 6.66 -5.33
CA THR A 466 -40.09 5.96 -4.30
C THR A 466 -39.22 5.21 -3.29
N GLN A 467 -39.65 5.20 -2.03
CA GLN A 467 -38.90 4.61 -0.92
C GLN A 467 -39.76 3.64 -0.11
N GLN A 468 -39.35 2.37 -0.05
CA GLN A 468 -39.98 1.33 0.78
C GLN A 468 -39.06 0.96 1.95
N LYS A 469 -39.60 0.97 3.18
CA LYS A 469 -38.87 0.45 4.36
C LYS A 469 -38.74 -1.08 4.28
N VAL A 470 -37.52 -1.58 4.43
CA VAL A 470 -37.16 -3.01 4.37
C VAL A 470 -36.97 -3.60 5.76
N ALA A 471 -36.24 -2.91 6.64
CA ALA A 471 -36.06 -3.29 8.03
C ALA A 471 -35.89 -2.05 8.91
N SER A 472 -36.27 -2.16 10.18
CA SER A 472 -35.94 -1.16 11.20
C SER A 472 -35.08 -1.76 12.29
N THR A 473 -34.21 -0.91 12.83
CA THR A 473 -33.39 -1.13 14.03
C THR A 473 -34.05 -0.46 15.26
N THR A 474 -33.43 -0.56 16.43
CA THR A 474 -33.81 0.16 17.67
C THR A 474 -32.76 1.22 18.02
N SER A 475 -33.05 2.10 18.99
CA SER A 475 -32.00 2.88 19.67
C SER A 475 -30.87 1.99 20.17
N GLY A 476 -29.67 2.56 20.30
CA GLY A 476 -28.43 1.85 20.56
C GLY A 476 -27.92 0.99 19.41
N ARG A 477 -28.58 0.97 18.24
CA ARG A 477 -28.28 0.06 17.13
C ARG A 477 -28.41 0.66 15.74
N SER A 478 -27.64 0.13 14.80
CA SER A 478 -27.71 0.51 13.39
C SER A 478 -27.41 -0.65 12.45
N ILE A 479 -28.09 -0.66 11.30
CA ILE A 479 -27.72 -1.53 10.18
C ILE A 479 -26.50 -0.90 9.51
N THR A 480 -25.49 -1.69 9.18
CA THR A 480 -24.20 -1.20 8.64
C THR A 480 -23.81 -1.82 7.31
N GLU A 481 -24.38 -2.97 6.95
CA GLU A 481 -24.20 -3.58 5.64
C GLU A 481 -25.47 -4.34 5.23
N ALA A 482 -25.78 -4.39 3.94
CA ALA A 482 -26.86 -5.21 3.41
C ALA A 482 -26.61 -5.63 1.96
N VAL A 483 -27.08 -6.82 1.59
CA VAL A 483 -27.01 -7.38 0.23
C VAL A 483 -28.32 -8.10 -0.12
N VAL A 484 -28.64 -8.17 -1.41
CA VAL A 484 -29.75 -8.98 -1.94
C VAL A 484 -29.20 -10.27 -2.53
N LEU A 485 -29.78 -11.42 -2.16
CA LEU A 485 -29.43 -12.73 -2.72
C LEU A 485 -30.12 -12.91 -4.07
N GLN A 486 -29.60 -12.21 -5.09
CA GLN A 486 -30.08 -12.25 -6.47
C GLN A 486 -28.92 -12.53 -7.45
N PRO A 487 -29.18 -13.14 -8.62
CA PRO A 487 -28.19 -13.22 -9.68
C PRO A 487 -27.81 -11.84 -10.20
N SER A 488 -26.57 -11.70 -10.69
CA SER A 488 -26.15 -10.58 -11.53
C SER A 488 -26.50 -10.83 -12.99
N LEU A 489 -26.98 -9.81 -13.70
CA LEU A 489 -27.08 -9.83 -15.16
C LEU A 489 -25.73 -9.68 -15.86
N THR A 490 -24.73 -9.11 -15.17
CA THR A 490 -23.35 -8.92 -15.63
C THR A 490 -22.37 -9.61 -14.67
N PRO A 491 -22.35 -10.96 -14.62
CA PRO A 491 -21.37 -11.69 -13.83
C PRO A 491 -19.95 -11.49 -14.39
N PRO A 492 -18.91 -11.39 -13.54
CA PRO A 492 -17.51 -11.32 -13.96
C PRO A 492 -17.08 -12.38 -14.98
N VAL A 493 -16.38 -11.94 -16.03
CA VAL A 493 -15.78 -12.81 -17.05
C VAL A 493 -14.68 -13.67 -16.45
N PHE A 494 -14.61 -14.95 -16.83
CA PHE A 494 -13.50 -15.82 -16.42
C PHE A 494 -12.20 -15.47 -17.17
N ILE A 495 -11.18 -15.05 -16.42
CA ILE A 495 -9.78 -15.01 -16.83
C ILE A 495 -9.09 -16.24 -16.22
N ALA A 496 -8.35 -16.99 -17.04
CA ALA A 496 -7.51 -18.09 -16.56
C ALA A 496 -6.16 -17.56 -16.07
N ASP A 497 -5.62 -18.19 -15.03
CA ASP A 497 -4.25 -17.94 -14.55
C ASP A 497 -3.24 -18.22 -15.67
N LYS A 498 -2.21 -17.38 -15.77
CA LYS A 498 -1.15 -17.52 -16.78
C LYS A 498 -0.31 -18.78 -16.58
N VAL A 499 0.09 -19.40 -17.68
CA VAL A 499 0.82 -20.66 -17.66
C VAL A 499 2.32 -20.42 -17.89
N VAL A 500 3.13 -20.96 -16.97
CA VAL A 500 4.59 -21.00 -17.08
C VAL A 500 5.00 -21.83 -18.30
N GLY A 501 5.84 -21.26 -19.16
CA GLY A 501 6.19 -21.82 -20.48
C GLY A 501 5.25 -21.39 -21.61
N ASN A 502 4.26 -20.53 -21.35
CA ASN A 502 3.34 -19.98 -22.36
C ASN A 502 3.23 -18.44 -22.25
N GLU A 503 2.57 -17.91 -21.23
CA GLU A 503 2.50 -16.46 -20.95
C GLU A 503 3.59 -15.98 -19.97
N LEU A 504 4.17 -16.88 -19.17
CA LEU A 504 5.22 -16.59 -18.19
C LEU A 504 6.50 -17.36 -18.53
N ASP A 505 7.67 -16.73 -18.35
CA ASP A 505 8.95 -17.34 -18.70
C ASP A 505 9.33 -18.50 -17.75
N GLU A 506 9.55 -19.69 -18.32
CA GLU A 506 9.87 -20.91 -17.58
C GLU A 506 11.24 -20.85 -16.89
N SER A 507 12.24 -20.20 -17.53
CA SER A 507 13.59 -20.08 -16.97
C SER A 507 13.58 -19.19 -15.72
N LEU A 508 12.90 -18.03 -15.79
CA LEU A 508 12.73 -17.11 -14.68
C LEU A 508 11.87 -17.71 -13.56
N ALA A 509 10.74 -18.34 -13.90
CA ALA A 509 9.90 -19.02 -12.92
C ALA A 509 10.66 -20.13 -12.17
N SER A 510 11.48 -20.94 -12.87
CA SER A 510 12.31 -21.97 -12.25
C SER A 510 13.39 -21.42 -11.31
N GLN A 511 13.78 -20.15 -11.48
CA GLN A 511 14.74 -19.42 -10.65
C GLN A 511 14.08 -18.56 -9.56
N GLN A 512 12.76 -18.67 -9.37
CA GLN A 512 11.97 -17.84 -8.45
C GLN A 512 12.11 -16.34 -8.76
N ALA A 513 12.23 -16.01 -10.05
CA ALA A 513 12.55 -14.69 -10.56
C ALA A 513 11.47 -14.18 -11.52
N GLY A 514 11.46 -12.88 -11.75
CA GLY A 514 10.83 -12.25 -12.91
C GLY A 514 11.80 -11.23 -13.52
N ALA A 515 11.30 -10.35 -14.38
CA ALA A 515 12.09 -9.29 -15.01
C ALA A 515 11.43 -7.92 -14.87
N VAL A 516 12.25 -6.87 -14.95
CA VAL A 516 11.82 -5.48 -15.09
C VAL A 516 12.42 -4.92 -16.38
N HIS A 517 11.61 -4.23 -17.19
CA HIS A 517 12.03 -3.47 -18.37
C HIS A 517 11.61 -2.01 -18.23
N ILE A 518 12.55 -1.08 -18.34
CA ILE A 518 12.26 0.35 -18.47
C ILE A 518 12.69 0.79 -19.88
N ARG A 519 11.77 1.38 -20.65
CA ARG A 519 12.06 1.75 -22.05
C ARG A 519 13.07 2.87 -22.16
N SER A 520 13.06 3.88 -21.28
CA SER A 520 14.24 4.71 -21.02
C SER A 520 14.18 5.39 -19.66
N VAL A 521 15.29 5.42 -18.91
CA VAL A 521 15.39 6.24 -17.69
C VAL A 521 15.48 7.75 -17.98
N TYR A 522 15.69 8.12 -19.25
CA TYR A 522 15.66 9.52 -19.70
C TYR A 522 14.23 10.00 -19.98
N ASP A 523 13.30 9.06 -20.16
CA ASP A 523 11.86 9.29 -20.20
C ASP A 523 11.38 9.62 -18.78
N VAL A 524 10.98 10.86 -18.56
CA VAL A 524 10.37 11.32 -17.32
C VAL A 524 9.00 11.88 -17.69
N ASP A 525 7.95 11.22 -17.22
CA ASP A 525 6.56 11.65 -17.43
C ASP A 525 6.16 11.79 -18.92
N GLY A 526 6.75 10.97 -19.81
CA GLY A 526 6.56 11.08 -21.28
C GLY A 526 7.41 12.16 -21.94
N THR A 527 8.33 12.78 -21.20
CA THR A 527 9.19 13.88 -21.68
C THR A 527 10.66 13.50 -21.60
N ASN A 528 11.48 14.05 -22.51
CA ASN A 528 12.91 13.82 -22.48
C ASN A 528 13.59 14.73 -21.43
N SER A 529 14.15 14.11 -20.41
CA SER A 529 14.95 14.80 -19.38
C SER A 529 16.31 15.33 -19.87
N GLN A 530 16.72 15.00 -21.09
CA GLN A 530 18.02 15.33 -21.67
C GLN A 530 17.94 16.32 -22.83
N ASN A 531 18.99 17.12 -23.01
CA ASN A 531 19.12 18.09 -24.12
C ASN A 531 19.43 17.45 -25.49
N GLN A 532 19.51 16.12 -25.57
CA GLN A 532 19.85 15.32 -26.75
C GLN A 532 18.77 14.27 -26.96
N THR A 533 18.44 13.92 -28.20
CA THR A 533 17.44 12.87 -28.46
C THR A 533 17.98 11.47 -28.14
N ILE A 534 17.08 10.50 -27.97
CA ILE A 534 17.46 9.09 -27.73
C ILE A 534 18.37 8.55 -28.85
N GLU A 535 18.14 8.96 -30.10
CA GLU A 535 18.99 8.63 -31.26
C GLU A 535 20.42 9.14 -31.11
N GLN A 536 20.60 10.33 -30.53
CA GLN A 536 21.93 10.92 -30.33
C GLN A 536 22.63 10.27 -29.14
N LEU A 537 21.92 10.03 -28.04
CA LEU A 537 22.45 9.39 -26.83
C LEU A 537 22.92 7.95 -27.10
N ARG A 538 22.25 7.25 -28.03
CA ARG A 538 22.61 5.88 -28.42
C ARG A 538 23.63 5.73 -29.55
N ASP A 539 24.13 6.83 -30.10
CA ASP A 539 25.10 6.84 -31.20
C ASP A 539 26.53 7.04 -30.67
N PRO A 540 27.42 6.02 -30.71
CA PRO A 540 28.79 6.11 -30.19
C PRO A 540 29.69 7.15 -30.88
N LEU A 541 29.28 7.68 -32.03
CA LEU A 541 29.99 8.77 -32.73
C LEU A 541 29.54 10.15 -32.23
N GLN A 542 28.37 10.25 -31.60
CA GLN A 542 27.84 11.49 -31.00
C GLN A 542 28.05 11.55 -29.48
N ASN A 543 27.93 10.42 -28.77
CA ASN A 543 28.15 10.32 -27.33
C ASN A 543 28.93 9.05 -26.99
N GLN A 544 30.05 9.18 -26.28
CA GLN A 544 30.72 8.03 -25.70
C GLN A 544 29.96 7.55 -24.45
N ALA A 545 30.03 6.26 -24.13
CA ALA A 545 29.31 5.72 -22.98
C ALA A 545 29.79 6.31 -21.65
N SER A 546 31.05 6.75 -21.58
CA SER A 546 31.64 7.48 -20.46
C SER A 546 30.96 8.83 -20.16
N SER A 547 30.29 9.45 -21.15
CA SER A 547 29.58 10.73 -21.00
C SER A 547 28.07 10.60 -20.71
N LEU A 548 27.53 9.38 -20.60
CA LEU A 548 26.10 9.17 -20.37
C LEU A 548 25.64 9.62 -18.96
N PRO A 549 24.61 10.46 -18.81
CA PRO A 549 24.16 10.97 -17.51
C PRO A 549 23.63 9.90 -16.54
N ALA A 550 23.08 8.81 -17.06
CA ALA A 550 22.70 7.62 -16.30
C ALA A 550 23.63 6.45 -16.64
N ARG A 551 24.14 5.75 -15.61
CA ARG A 551 25.14 4.68 -15.80
C ARG A 551 24.65 3.32 -15.31
N PHE A 552 24.03 3.25 -14.13
CA PHE A 552 23.53 1.99 -13.57
C PHE A 552 22.17 2.15 -12.91
N MET A 553 21.41 1.06 -12.89
CA MET A 553 20.22 0.92 -12.05
C MET A 553 20.62 0.16 -10.79
N ARG A 554 20.35 0.75 -9.61
CA ARG A 554 20.41 0.06 -8.32
C ARG A 554 19.02 -0.44 -7.95
N VAL A 555 18.92 -1.69 -7.51
CA VAL A 555 17.69 -2.28 -6.98
C VAL A 555 17.83 -2.44 -5.46
N VAL A 556 16.82 -2.02 -4.71
CA VAL A 556 16.77 -2.14 -3.25
C VAL A 556 15.47 -2.77 -2.80
N ARG A 557 15.51 -3.60 -1.76
CA ARG A 557 14.31 -4.17 -1.12
C ARG A 557 14.03 -3.52 0.22
N GLY A 558 12.78 -3.59 0.63
CA GLY A 558 12.42 -3.44 2.03
C GLY A 558 12.77 -4.69 2.85
N VAL A 559 13.12 -4.48 4.11
CA VAL A 559 13.20 -5.58 5.08
C VAL A 559 11.90 -5.58 5.89
N PRO A 560 11.08 -6.64 5.81
CA PRO A 560 9.84 -6.74 6.60
C PRO A 560 10.14 -6.65 8.09
N MET A 561 9.37 -5.85 8.84
CA MET A 561 9.63 -5.62 10.26
C MET A 561 8.96 -6.70 11.13
N PRO A 562 9.71 -7.39 12.00
CA PRO A 562 9.14 -8.38 12.90
C PRO A 562 8.31 -7.73 14.01
N PRO A 563 7.30 -8.45 14.55
CA PRO A 563 6.62 -8.04 15.78
C PRO A 563 7.55 -8.17 17.00
N ARG A 564 7.17 -7.53 18.11
CA ARG A 564 8.09 -7.22 19.24
C ARG A 564 8.48 -8.44 20.07
N ASP A 565 7.62 -9.45 20.10
CA ASP A 565 7.79 -10.80 20.62
C ASP A 565 8.89 -11.57 19.85
N VAL A 566 8.89 -11.49 18.52
CA VAL A 566 9.91 -12.10 17.66
C VAL A 566 11.24 -11.35 17.77
N ARG A 567 11.23 -10.02 17.66
CA ARG A 567 12.43 -9.18 17.83
C ARG A 567 12.05 -7.72 18.11
N ARG A 568 12.32 -7.25 19.33
CA ARG A 568 12.20 -5.82 19.70
C ARG A 568 13.32 -4.98 19.04
N VAL A 569 13.07 -4.53 17.82
CA VAL A 569 13.90 -3.50 17.14
C VAL A 569 13.77 -2.16 17.89
N ARG A 570 14.91 -1.54 18.21
CA ARG A 570 14.98 -0.24 18.90
C ARG A 570 15.17 0.89 17.89
N GLY A 571 14.81 2.12 18.27
CA GLY A 571 15.03 3.31 17.43
C GLY A 571 16.51 3.49 17.02
N THR A 572 17.43 3.17 17.92
CA THR A 572 18.88 3.20 17.68
C THR A 572 19.36 2.17 16.67
N ASP A 573 18.65 1.05 16.48
CA ASP A 573 19.06 0.00 15.54
C ASP A 573 18.88 0.44 14.08
N PHE A 574 17.97 1.39 13.82
CA PHE A 574 17.87 2.09 12.52
C PHE A 574 18.95 3.18 12.35
N GLY A 575 19.37 3.81 13.44
CA GLY A 575 20.32 4.94 13.44
C GLY A 575 19.64 6.31 13.52
N ARG A 576 20.15 7.28 12.74
CA ARG A 576 19.74 8.70 12.76
C ARG A 576 18.27 8.93 12.40
N SER A 577 17.68 8.05 11.59
CA SER A 577 16.27 8.10 11.19
C SER A 577 15.74 6.69 10.91
N SER A 578 14.55 6.39 11.44
CA SER A 578 13.79 5.18 11.11
C SER A 578 12.80 5.39 9.95
N GLY A 579 12.75 6.57 9.34
CA GLY A 579 11.73 6.96 8.35
C GLY A 579 11.77 6.21 7.02
N GLN A 580 12.85 5.47 6.74
CA GLN A 580 12.94 4.54 5.62
C GLN A 580 12.77 3.07 6.03
N ARG A 581 12.63 2.74 7.32
CA ARG A 581 12.82 1.38 7.86
C ARG A 581 14.12 0.74 7.35
N MET A 582 14.32 -0.56 7.54
CA MET A 582 15.53 -1.24 7.06
C MET A 582 15.41 -1.57 5.56
N ARG A 583 16.56 -1.49 4.87
CA ARG A 583 16.71 -1.66 3.42
C ARG A 583 17.96 -2.47 3.10
N GLU A 584 17.89 -3.28 2.04
CA GLU A 584 19.03 -4.05 1.51
C GLU A 584 19.16 -3.80 0.00
N ILE A 585 20.37 -3.92 -0.54
CA ILE A 585 20.63 -3.77 -1.99
C ILE A 585 20.51 -5.15 -2.65
N ILE A 586 19.59 -5.32 -3.61
CA ILE A 586 19.46 -6.55 -4.41
C ILE A 586 20.51 -6.60 -5.54
N GLY A 587 21.05 -5.44 -5.93
CA GLY A 587 22.24 -5.35 -6.77
C GLY A 587 22.15 -4.23 -7.81
N TYR A 588 23.01 -4.35 -8.82
CA TYR A 588 23.21 -3.38 -9.90
C TYR A 588 23.07 -4.01 -11.28
N THR A 589 22.68 -3.20 -12.26
CA THR A 589 22.80 -3.51 -13.69
C THR A 589 23.18 -2.25 -14.48
N PRO A 590 24.00 -2.35 -15.55
CA PRO A 590 24.19 -1.29 -16.52
C PRO A 590 22.89 -0.76 -17.12
N ILE A 591 22.81 0.56 -17.30
CA ILE A 591 21.83 1.23 -18.15
C ILE A 591 22.45 1.39 -19.56
N GLN A 592 21.66 1.13 -20.59
CA GLN A 592 22.12 1.14 -21.98
C GLN A 592 22.13 2.57 -22.56
N PRO A 593 22.85 2.85 -23.68
CA PRO A 593 23.00 4.21 -24.22
C PRO A 593 21.70 4.94 -24.57
N ASP A 594 20.64 4.24 -24.97
CA ASP A 594 19.28 4.80 -25.17
C ASP A 594 18.53 5.08 -23.85
N GLY A 595 19.19 4.88 -22.70
CA GLY A 595 18.63 4.94 -21.36
C GLY A 595 17.80 3.72 -20.97
N SER A 596 17.62 2.73 -21.85
CA SER A 596 16.84 1.54 -21.51
C SER A 596 17.59 0.59 -20.58
N VAL A 597 16.85 -0.17 -19.79
CA VAL A 597 17.41 -1.18 -18.89
C VAL A 597 16.42 -2.34 -18.72
N LYS A 598 16.90 -3.58 -18.84
CA LYS A 598 16.10 -4.79 -18.63
C LYS A 598 16.90 -5.83 -17.88
N PHE A 599 16.36 -6.33 -16.77
CA PHE A 599 17.11 -7.12 -15.79
C PHE A 599 16.24 -8.08 -14.99
N LYS A 600 16.86 -9.14 -14.46
CA LYS A 600 16.26 -10.15 -13.59
C LYS A 600 16.08 -9.61 -12.16
N VAL A 601 14.93 -9.89 -11.55
CA VAL A 601 14.59 -9.53 -10.16
C VAL A 601 14.01 -10.74 -9.41
N PRO A 602 14.10 -10.81 -8.08
CA PRO A 602 13.36 -11.81 -7.31
C PRO A 602 11.85 -11.63 -7.46
N ALA A 603 11.14 -12.74 -7.68
CA ALA A 603 9.70 -12.75 -7.65
C ALA A 603 9.17 -12.66 -6.21
N ASN A 604 7.88 -12.33 -6.07
CA ASN A 604 7.12 -12.34 -4.81
C ASN A 604 7.80 -11.51 -3.68
N THR A 605 8.56 -10.49 -4.06
CA THR A 605 9.42 -9.68 -3.17
C THR A 605 9.18 -8.18 -3.44
N PRO A 606 8.95 -7.34 -2.42
CA PRO A 606 8.82 -5.90 -2.60
C PRO A 606 10.18 -5.22 -2.84
N PHE A 607 10.34 -4.60 -4.00
CA PHE A 607 11.54 -3.86 -4.39
C PHE A 607 11.23 -2.45 -4.91
N ALA A 608 12.26 -1.61 -4.91
CA ALA A 608 12.26 -0.26 -5.46
C ALA A 608 13.60 0.01 -6.16
N ILE A 609 13.62 1.02 -7.02
CA ILE A 609 14.71 1.28 -7.96
C ILE A 609 15.38 2.65 -7.73
N SER A 610 16.59 2.84 -8.25
CA SER A 610 17.30 4.12 -8.23
C SER A 610 18.36 4.19 -9.33
N VAL A 611 18.28 5.22 -10.18
CA VAL A 611 19.31 5.55 -11.17
C VAL A 611 20.53 6.13 -10.48
N VAL A 612 21.72 5.60 -10.78
CA VAL A 612 23.00 6.03 -10.19
C VAL A 612 24.05 6.39 -11.25
N ASP A 613 25.00 7.23 -10.86
CA ASP A 613 26.17 7.65 -11.64
C ASP A 613 27.29 6.58 -11.66
N ALA A 614 28.39 6.90 -12.37
CA ALA A 614 29.59 6.05 -12.46
C ALA A 614 30.27 5.77 -11.10
N ALA A 615 30.03 6.60 -10.09
CA ALA A 615 30.58 6.47 -8.75
C ALA A 615 29.61 5.76 -7.77
N GLY A 616 28.48 5.26 -8.28
CA GLY A 616 27.45 4.55 -7.54
C GLY A 616 26.47 5.44 -6.77
N GLN A 617 26.56 6.76 -6.87
CA GLN A 617 25.68 7.70 -6.17
C GLN A 617 24.37 7.92 -6.94
N ARG A 618 23.25 7.97 -6.22
CA ARG A 618 21.93 8.26 -6.82
C ARG A 618 21.86 9.69 -7.37
N VAL A 619 21.60 9.81 -8.67
CA VAL A 619 21.48 11.09 -9.36
C VAL A 619 20.09 11.70 -9.23
N GLY A 620 19.04 10.87 -9.25
CA GLY A 620 17.63 11.31 -9.23
C GLY A 620 16.97 11.30 -7.85
N GLY A 621 15.64 11.43 -7.86
CA GLY A 621 14.79 11.14 -6.71
C GLY A 621 14.86 9.65 -6.32
N ARG A 622 14.37 9.32 -5.12
CA ARG A 622 14.19 7.94 -4.68
C ARG A 622 12.83 7.43 -5.18
N HIS A 623 12.77 6.23 -5.76
CA HIS A 623 11.49 5.56 -6.03
C HIS A 623 10.77 5.26 -4.70
N ARG A 624 9.50 5.66 -4.57
CA ARG A 624 8.73 5.62 -3.31
C ARG A 624 7.43 4.80 -3.39
N GLN A 625 7.46 3.77 -4.21
CA GLN A 625 6.42 2.76 -4.35
C GLN A 625 7.07 1.38 -4.34
N TRP A 626 6.34 0.36 -3.87
CA TRP A 626 6.79 -1.02 -3.91
C TRP A 626 6.35 -1.69 -5.22
N LEU A 627 7.33 -2.15 -5.99
CA LEU A 627 7.13 -3.03 -7.13
C LEU A 627 7.30 -4.48 -6.68
N SER A 628 6.58 -5.39 -7.33
CA SER A 628 6.68 -6.83 -7.13
C SER A 628 6.26 -7.53 -8.41
N VAL A 629 6.94 -8.61 -8.79
CA VAL A 629 6.57 -9.46 -9.94
C VAL A 629 6.34 -10.90 -9.51
N ARG A 630 5.51 -11.63 -10.23
CA ARG A 630 5.27 -13.07 -10.06
C ARG A 630 6.37 -13.88 -10.77
N PRO A 631 6.54 -15.17 -10.47
CA PRO A 631 7.56 -16.00 -11.13
C PRO A 631 7.31 -16.09 -12.64
N GLY A 632 8.32 -15.76 -13.45
CA GLY A 632 8.22 -15.72 -14.91
C GLY A 632 7.61 -14.44 -15.51
N GLU A 633 7.16 -13.50 -14.70
CA GLU A 633 6.55 -12.24 -15.17
C GLU A 633 7.61 -11.21 -15.61
N THR A 634 7.28 -10.39 -16.62
CA THR A 634 8.04 -9.17 -16.96
C THR A 634 7.19 -7.93 -16.71
N LEU A 635 7.58 -7.10 -15.75
CA LEU A 635 7.02 -5.76 -15.56
C LEU A 635 7.67 -4.79 -16.55
N THR A 636 6.87 -4.03 -17.30
CA THR A 636 7.36 -3.00 -18.24
C THR A 636 6.88 -1.61 -17.83
N CYS A 637 7.77 -0.62 -17.94
CA CYS A 637 7.48 0.80 -17.71
C CYS A 637 8.02 1.62 -18.89
N ASN A 638 7.29 2.65 -19.36
CA ASN A 638 7.82 3.54 -20.39
C ASN A 638 9.03 4.36 -19.88
N GLY A 639 8.95 4.87 -18.64
CA GLY A 639 9.97 5.75 -18.09
C GLY A 639 10.13 5.73 -16.58
N CYS A 640 10.49 6.87 -16.03
CA CYS A 640 10.54 7.20 -14.60
C CYS A 640 9.53 8.33 -14.28
N HIS A 641 9.20 8.54 -13.00
CA HIS A 641 8.28 9.59 -12.55
C HIS A 641 8.99 10.74 -11.82
N SER A 642 8.53 11.98 -12.03
CA SER A 642 8.92 13.13 -11.21
C SER A 642 7.97 13.33 -10.03
N ALA A 643 8.50 13.43 -8.80
CA ALA A 643 7.67 13.63 -7.60
C ALA A 643 6.93 14.99 -7.54
N ASN A 644 7.22 15.91 -8.48
CA ASN A 644 6.54 17.20 -8.65
C ASN A 644 5.57 17.19 -9.85
N SER A 645 5.39 16.04 -10.51
CA SER A 645 4.44 15.84 -11.61
C SER A 645 3.16 15.19 -11.10
N THR A 646 2.10 15.31 -11.88
CA THR A 646 0.85 14.56 -11.75
C THR A 646 0.59 13.68 -12.98
N ALA A 647 1.48 13.69 -13.98
CA ALA A 647 1.24 13.00 -15.25
C ALA A 647 1.04 11.49 -15.04
N PRO A 648 0.16 10.82 -15.81
CA PRO A 648 -0.09 9.40 -15.62
C PRO A 648 1.18 8.56 -15.84
N HIS A 649 1.50 7.71 -14.86
CA HIS A 649 2.70 6.88 -14.83
C HIS A 649 2.42 5.56 -14.09
N GLY A 650 3.05 4.47 -14.54
CA GLY A 650 2.89 3.15 -13.92
C GLY A 650 1.55 2.47 -14.24
N ARG A 651 0.83 2.98 -15.25
CA ARG A 651 -0.43 2.44 -15.78
C ARG A 651 -0.35 2.40 -17.31
N PRO A 652 -0.09 1.24 -17.95
CA PRO A 652 0.28 1.17 -19.37
C PRO A 652 -0.78 1.67 -20.37
N ASP A 653 -2.07 1.67 -20.01
CA ASP A 653 -3.16 2.21 -20.85
C ASP A 653 -3.41 3.71 -20.64
N ALA A 654 -2.80 4.31 -19.63
CA ALA A 654 -2.99 5.72 -19.26
C ALA A 654 -1.74 6.60 -19.44
N GLU A 655 -0.54 6.04 -19.33
CA GLU A 655 0.71 6.79 -19.44
C GLU A 655 1.04 7.23 -20.87
N ALA A 656 1.83 8.29 -21.00
CA ALA A 656 2.29 8.76 -22.30
C ALA A 656 3.14 7.70 -23.01
N ALA A 657 3.02 7.62 -24.34
CA ALA A 657 3.84 6.72 -25.15
C ALA A 657 5.33 7.07 -25.02
N SER A 658 6.17 6.07 -24.75
CA SER A 658 7.58 6.30 -24.43
C SER A 658 8.34 7.07 -25.51
N ILE A 659 9.22 7.98 -25.08
CA ILE A 659 10.15 8.71 -25.95
C ILE A 659 11.19 7.79 -26.61
N ASN A 660 11.35 6.54 -26.15
CA ASN A 660 12.18 5.54 -26.80
C ASN A 660 11.32 4.54 -27.60
N PRO A 661 11.14 4.76 -28.92
CA PRO A 661 10.44 3.80 -29.78
C PRO A 661 11.26 2.54 -30.06
N GLY A 662 12.52 2.45 -29.62
CA GLY A 662 13.41 1.32 -29.88
C GLY A 662 14.02 1.34 -31.28
N ALA A 663 14.22 0.16 -31.88
CA ALA A 663 14.78 0.00 -33.22
C ALA A 663 13.72 0.19 -34.32
N PRO A 664 14.04 0.91 -35.43
CA PRO A 664 13.09 1.26 -36.47
C PRO A 664 12.80 0.12 -37.47
N SER A 665 13.51 -1.01 -37.40
CA SER A 665 13.40 -2.13 -38.34
C SER A 665 14.11 -3.37 -37.82
N ASP A 666 13.62 -4.57 -38.17
CA ASP A 666 14.21 -5.85 -37.78
C ASP A 666 15.64 -6.05 -38.35
N GLY A 667 16.52 -6.64 -37.55
CA GLY A 667 17.85 -7.09 -37.96
C GLY A 667 18.89 -6.00 -38.19
N VAL A 668 18.51 -4.71 -38.06
CA VAL A 668 19.39 -3.57 -38.30
C VAL A 668 19.93 -3.03 -36.98
N ALA A 669 21.25 -3.14 -36.77
CA ALA A 669 21.94 -2.58 -35.61
C ALA A 669 21.76 -1.05 -35.51
N PHE A 670 21.88 -0.51 -34.30
CA PHE A 670 21.74 0.93 -34.07
C PHE A 670 22.89 1.72 -34.73
N ALA A 671 22.66 3.01 -34.99
CA ALA A 671 23.62 3.85 -35.69
C ALA A 671 24.99 3.85 -34.99
N ASN A 672 26.05 3.55 -35.76
CA ASN A 672 27.45 3.48 -35.29
C ASN A 672 27.74 2.47 -34.16
N THR A 673 26.80 1.56 -33.86
CA THR A 673 27.02 0.40 -32.98
C THR A 673 27.47 -0.82 -33.78
N ARG A 674 28.01 -1.83 -33.08
CA ARG A 674 28.43 -3.11 -33.67
C ARG A 674 27.30 -3.84 -34.40
N ALA A 675 27.63 -4.39 -35.57
CA ALA A 675 26.68 -5.07 -36.45
C ALA A 675 26.23 -6.48 -36.01
N ASP A 676 26.78 -7.02 -34.91
CA ASP A 676 26.41 -8.34 -34.36
C ASP A 676 25.27 -8.29 -33.34
N ILE A 677 24.97 -7.12 -32.75
CA ILE A 677 23.82 -6.93 -31.87
C ILE A 677 22.61 -6.48 -32.70
N GLN A 678 21.75 -7.43 -33.08
CA GLN A 678 20.67 -7.22 -34.05
C GLN A 678 19.28 -7.18 -33.39
N PRO A 679 18.69 -5.98 -33.17
CA PRO A 679 17.36 -5.83 -32.59
C PRO A 679 16.26 -6.36 -33.52
N ASP A 680 15.06 -6.53 -32.97
CA ASP A 680 13.81 -6.62 -33.74
C ASP A 680 13.08 -5.27 -33.65
N PHE A 681 12.09 -5.03 -34.51
CA PHE A 681 11.33 -3.79 -34.52
C PHE A 681 10.76 -3.44 -33.14
N GLY A 682 10.96 -2.20 -32.70
CA GLY A 682 10.48 -1.70 -31.40
C GLY A 682 11.35 -2.07 -30.18
N HIS A 683 12.36 -2.95 -30.33
CA HIS A 683 13.27 -3.31 -29.24
C HIS A 683 14.13 -2.12 -28.82
N THR A 684 14.18 -1.85 -27.51
CA THR A 684 15.19 -0.96 -26.93
C THR A 684 16.56 -1.66 -26.89
N MET A 685 17.64 -0.92 -26.66
CA MET A 685 18.99 -1.51 -26.59
C MET A 685 19.10 -2.62 -25.53
N ALA A 686 18.42 -2.50 -24.40
CA ALA A 686 18.36 -3.54 -23.38
C ALA A 686 17.70 -4.85 -23.88
N GLN A 687 16.64 -4.78 -24.70
CA GLN A 687 16.02 -5.96 -25.32
C GLN A 687 16.90 -6.56 -26.42
N ALA A 688 17.63 -5.71 -27.16
CA ALA A 688 18.59 -6.15 -28.16
C ALA A 688 19.81 -6.86 -27.52
N LEU A 689 20.26 -6.39 -26.36
CA LEU A 689 21.32 -7.02 -25.57
C LEU A 689 20.82 -8.33 -24.92
N GLU A 690 19.60 -8.35 -24.38
CA GLU A 690 18.95 -9.58 -23.90
C GLU A 690 18.93 -10.68 -24.97
N LYS A 691 18.55 -10.33 -26.20
CA LYS A 691 18.56 -11.24 -27.36
C LYS A 691 19.96 -11.73 -27.75
N PHE A 692 21.00 -10.93 -27.49
CA PHE A 692 22.39 -11.21 -27.87
C PHE A 692 23.16 -12.04 -26.81
N SER A 693 22.99 -11.71 -25.52
CA SER A 693 23.77 -12.28 -24.41
C SER A 693 22.94 -12.87 -23.27
N GLY A 694 21.61 -12.86 -23.36
CA GLY A 694 20.71 -13.22 -22.25
C GLY A 694 20.33 -12.03 -21.37
N LEU A 695 19.27 -12.17 -20.59
CA LEU A 695 18.78 -11.16 -19.65
C LEU A 695 19.84 -10.83 -18.60
N ALA A 696 20.04 -9.53 -18.32
CA ALA A 696 21.02 -9.08 -17.33
C ALA A 696 20.66 -9.57 -15.91
N GLU A 697 21.64 -10.17 -15.24
CA GLU A 697 21.56 -10.49 -13.81
C GLU A 697 22.06 -9.31 -12.96
N LEU A 698 21.53 -9.19 -11.74
CA LEU A 698 21.99 -8.16 -10.81
C LEU A 698 23.33 -8.55 -10.18
N THR A 699 24.29 -7.64 -10.16
CA THR A 699 25.63 -7.80 -9.57
C THR A 699 25.73 -7.11 -8.19
N PRO A 700 26.65 -7.53 -7.31
CA PRO A 700 26.93 -6.81 -6.06
C PRO A 700 27.83 -5.59 -6.32
N ASP A 701 28.47 -5.55 -7.50
CA ASP A 701 29.49 -4.61 -7.90
C ASP A 701 29.03 -3.73 -9.06
N ILE A 702 29.69 -2.58 -9.21
CA ILE A 702 29.40 -1.60 -10.26
C ILE A 702 30.35 -1.85 -11.42
N GLN A 703 29.84 -2.58 -12.42
CA GLN A 703 30.62 -3.10 -13.55
C GLN A 703 29.97 -2.74 -14.90
N TYR A 704 30.70 -2.00 -15.73
CA TYR A 704 30.31 -1.62 -17.09
C TYR A 704 31.44 -1.92 -18.06
N SER A 705 31.10 -2.52 -19.20
CA SER A 705 31.97 -2.59 -20.38
C SER A 705 31.21 -2.12 -21.61
N ASP A 706 31.89 -1.45 -22.53
CA ASP A 706 31.28 -0.88 -23.73
C ASP A 706 31.08 -1.95 -24.81
N VAL A 707 29.95 -2.66 -24.68
CA VAL A 707 29.50 -3.69 -25.63
C VAL A 707 28.89 -3.13 -26.91
N TRP A 708 28.80 -1.80 -27.07
CA TRP A 708 28.04 -1.17 -28.17
C TRP A 708 28.92 -0.55 -29.24
N THR A 709 29.99 0.13 -28.87
CA THR A 709 30.84 0.89 -29.79
C THR A 709 31.54 -0.01 -30.82
N ASP A 710 31.38 0.29 -32.10
CA ASP A 710 32.27 -0.25 -33.14
C ASP A 710 33.61 0.51 -33.09
N SER A 711 34.69 -0.21 -32.77
CA SER A 711 36.05 0.33 -32.66
C SER A 711 36.63 0.86 -33.99
N ASN A 712 35.98 0.58 -35.12
CA ASN A 712 36.29 1.19 -36.42
C ASN A 712 35.64 2.56 -36.61
N VAL A 713 34.66 2.94 -35.77
CA VAL A 713 33.87 4.17 -35.89
C VAL A 713 34.19 5.16 -34.77
N SER A 714 34.32 4.69 -33.53
CA SER A 714 34.61 5.53 -32.35
C SER A 714 35.51 4.78 -31.37
N PRO A 715 36.35 5.45 -30.55
CA PRO A 715 37.10 4.79 -29.49
C PRO A 715 36.15 4.19 -28.46
N VAL A 716 36.26 2.87 -28.25
CA VAL A 716 35.52 2.11 -27.23
C VAL A 716 35.77 2.73 -25.85
N SER A 717 34.69 2.95 -25.09
CA SER A 717 34.76 3.58 -23.77
C SER A 717 35.50 2.67 -22.78
N ALA A 718 36.28 3.25 -21.87
CA ALA A 718 36.95 2.48 -20.82
C ALA A 718 35.95 1.78 -19.88
N ASP A 719 36.28 0.56 -19.47
CA ASP A 719 35.49 -0.20 -18.50
C ASP A 719 35.40 0.55 -17.16
N ILE A 720 34.24 0.44 -16.51
CA ILE A 720 34.07 0.83 -15.10
C ILE A 720 34.05 -0.47 -14.29
N ASN A 721 34.95 -0.61 -13.32
CA ASN A 721 34.88 -1.66 -12.31
C ASN A 721 35.18 -1.03 -10.95
N LEU A 722 34.17 -1.03 -10.07
CA LEU A 722 34.32 -0.71 -8.65
C LEU A 722 33.84 -1.94 -7.87
N SER A 723 34.76 -2.78 -7.39
CA SER A 723 34.41 -4.00 -6.67
C SER A 723 34.51 -3.83 -5.15
N TYR A 724 33.69 -4.55 -4.40
CA TYR A 724 33.95 -4.75 -2.96
C TYR A 724 35.24 -5.53 -2.70
N GLN A 725 35.77 -6.27 -3.68
CA GLN A 725 37.08 -6.95 -3.56
C GLN A 725 38.26 -5.96 -3.49
N ASP A 726 38.05 -4.69 -3.86
CA ASP A 726 39.04 -3.62 -3.77
C ASP A 726 39.08 -2.95 -2.37
N LEU A 727 38.27 -3.42 -1.41
CA LEU A 727 38.26 -2.93 -0.03
C LEU A 727 39.36 -3.60 0.82
N ALA A 728 40.11 -2.80 1.57
CA ALA A 728 41.02 -3.27 2.62
C ALA A 728 40.32 -3.51 3.97
N THR A 729 39.02 -3.23 4.05
CA THR A 729 38.12 -3.41 5.20
C THR A 729 37.11 -4.54 4.92
N PRO A 730 36.34 -5.02 5.93
CA PRO A 730 35.32 -6.05 5.70
C PRO A 730 34.35 -5.70 4.57
N THR A 731 34.14 -6.65 3.66
CA THR A 731 33.23 -6.49 2.52
C THR A 731 31.76 -6.62 2.95
N PRO A 732 30.83 -5.85 2.34
CA PRO A 732 29.41 -5.92 2.65
C PRO A 732 28.83 -7.33 2.70
N THR A 733 28.25 -7.68 3.87
CA THR A 733 27.62 -8.98 4.13
C THR A 733 26.62 -9.33 3.02
N GLY A 734 26.79 -10.53 2.45
CA GLY A 734 25.96 -11.07 1.37
C GLY A 734 26.50 -10.88 -0.06
N ALA A 735 27.53 -10.04 -0.26
CA ALA A 735 28.14 -9.83 -1.59
C ALA A 735 28.65 -11.14 -2.26
N ASP A 736 29.11 -12.11 -1.47
CA ASP A 736 29.57 -13.42 -1.97
C ASP A 736 28.46 -14.27 -2.61
N CYS A 737 27.19 -14.04 -2.27
CA CYS A 737 26.04 -14.78 -2.83
C CYS A 737 26.03 -14.71 -4.35
N PHE A 738 26.37 -13.55 -4.91
CA PHE A 738 26.30 -13.26 -6.33
C PHE A 738 27.33 -14.01 -7.18
N LYS A 739 28.29 -14.71 -6.57
CA LYS A 739 29.16 -15.69 -7.27
C LYS A 739 28.35 -16.85 -7.86
N GLN A 740 27.16 -17.13 -7.32
CA GLN A 740 26.13 -18.01 -7.86
C GLN A 740 24.75 -17.40 -7.58
N TRP A 741 24.31 -16.49 -8.46
CA TRP A 741 23.08 -15.70 -8.25
C TRP A 741 21.86 -16.59 -7.92
N SER A 742 21.07 -16.14 -6.97
CA SER A 742 19.73 -16.66 -6.64
C SER A 742 18.81 -15.49 -6.32
N ALA A 743 17.49 -15.71 -6.35
CA ALA A 743 16.49 -14.70 -5.98
C ALA A 743 16.72 -14.12 -4.56
N TYR A 744 17.41 -14.85 -3.69
CA TYR A 744 17.71 -14.40 -2.34
C TYR A 744 18.92 -13.45 -2.26
N CYS A 745 19.79 -13.35 -3.27
CA CYS A 745 21.02 -12.57 -3.17
C CYS A 745 20.77 -11.08 -2.90
N ARG A 746 21.46 -10.56 -1.88
CA ARG A 746 21.22 -9.26 -1.24
C ARG A 746 22.49 -8.81 -0.49
N VAL A 747 22.69 -7.51 -0.38
CA VAL A 747 23.84 -6.88 0.28
C VAL A 747 23.39 -6.02 1.48
N GLN A 748 24.07 -6.19 2.61
CA GLN A 748 23.90 -5.43 3.86
C GLN A 748 25.16 -4.61 4.16
N ILE A 749 24.98 -3.35 4.57
CA ILE A 749 26.04 -2.40 4.93
C ILE A 749 25.77 -1.85 6.35
N ASN A 750 25.97 -2.72 7.34
CA ASN A 750 25.92 -2.37 8.78
C ASN A 750 27.08 -1.42 9.14
N TYR A 751 26.82 -0.38 9.94
CA TYR A 751 27.79 0.69 10.20
C TYR A 751 29.05 0.22 10.93
N GLN A 752 28.87 -0.47 12.06
CA GLN A 752 29.96 -0.97 12.91
C GLN A 752 30.87 -1.97 12.18
N GLU A 753 30.31 -2.74 11.24
CA GLU A 753 30.96 -3.84 10.53
C GLU A 753 31.72 -3.37 9.27
N HIS A 754 31.18 -2.40 8.54
CA HIS A 754 31.68 -2.02 7.21
C HIS A 754 32.11 -0.56 7.08
N ILE A 755 31.57 0.36 7.89
CA ILE A 755 31.84 1.81 7.77
C ILE A 755 32.86 2.28 8.81
N GLN A 756 32.70 1.90 10.08
CA GLN A 756 33.68 2.24 11.13
C GLN A 756 35.12 1.79 10.80
N PRO A 757 35.37 0.58 10.23
CA PRO A 757 36.74 0.18 9.89
C PRO A 757 37.43 1.10 8.88
N LEU A 758 36.68 1.83 8.04
CA LEU A 758 37.27 2.80 7.10
C LEU A 758 38.05 3.88 7.85
N TRP A 759 37.54 4.37 8.98
CA TRP A 759 38.20 5.42 9.77
C TRP A 759 39.43 4.93 10.54
N GLN A 760 39.49 3.62 10.82
CA GLN A 760 40.53 2.96 11.61
C GLN A 760 41.58 2.24 10.76
N LEU A 761 41.34 2.08 9.45
CA LEU A 761 42.30 1.47 8.52
C LEU A 761 43.61 2.29 8.50
N PRO A 762 44.78 1.68 8.80
CA PRO A 762 46.07 2.37 8.76
C PRO A 762 46.42 2.83 7.34
N ARG A 763 46.76 4.12 7.19
CA ARG A 763 47.15 4.76 5.92
C ARG A 763 48.52 5.43 6.05
N GLN A 764 49.50 4.64 6.47
CA GLN A 764 50.88 5.09 6.65
C GLN A 764 51.69 4.95 5.35
N GLN A 765 52.29 6.05 4.92
CA GLN A 765 53.33 6.07 3.90
C GLN A 765 54.68 5.90 4.61
N VAL A 766 55.40 4.82 4.30
CA VAL A 766 56.70 4.49 4.93
C VAL A 766 57.85 4.61 3.94
N ASP A 767 59.03 4.96 4.43
CA ASP A 767 60.26 4.90 3.63
C ASP A 767 60.60 3.45 3.28
N VAL A 768 60.84 3.19 1.98
CA VAL A 768 61.05 1.84 1.45
C VAL A 768 62.42 1.22 1.80
N VAL A 769 63.28 1.95 2.51
CA VAL A 769 64.62 1.52 2.95
C VAL A 769 64.73 1.51 4.48
N THR A 770 64.24 2.54 5.18
CA THR A 770 64.33 2.63 6.65
C THR A 770 63.09 2.07 7.38
N SER A 771 61.96 1.91 6.68
CA SER A 771 60.64 1.60 7.27
C SER A 771 60.11 2.63 8.26
N GLU A 772 60.65 3.85 8.25
CA GLU A 772 60.14 4.98 9.05
C GLU A 772 58.86 5.54 8.42
N VAL A 773 57.88 5.93 9.25
CA VAL A 773 56.64 6.57 8.78
C VAL A 773 56.95 8.00 8.33
N LEU A 774 56.74 8.27 7.04
CA LEU A 774 56.93 9.59 6.42
C LEU A 774 55.66 10.46 6.52
N GLN A 775 54.50 9.83 6.44
CA GLN A 775 53.18 10.45 6.56
C GLN A 775 52.18 9.42 7.07
N ASP A 776 51.24 9.83 7.94
CA ASP A 776 50.13 9.00 8.39
C ASP A 776 48.80 9.70 8.08
N ASP A 777 48.07 9.16 7.12
CA ASP A 777 46.75 9.65 6.69
C ASP A 777 45.59 8.86 7.35
N THR A 778 45.86 8.07 8.39
CA THR A 778 44.84 7.33 9.14
C THR A 778 43.86 8.31 9.79
N CYS A 779 42.56 8.19 9.52
CA CYS A 779 41.59 9.24 9.87
C CYS A 779 41.59 9.56 11.37
N ILE A 780 41.61 8.54 12.23
CA ILE A 780 41.64 8.72 13.69
C ILE A 780 42.94 9.36 14.24
N THR A 781 44.01 9.51 13.46
CA THR A 781 45.22 10.25 13.89
C THR A 781 44.93 11.75 14.04
N CYS A 782 44.02 12.30 13.22
CA CYS A 782 43.54 13.68 13.32
C CYS A 782 42.12 13.79 13.91
N HIS A 783 41.28 12.76 13.74
CA HIS A 783 39.89 12.72 14.18
C HIS A 783 39.72 11.90 15.48
N SER A 784 40.45 12.30 16.51
CA SER A 784 40.48 11.69 17.85
C SER A 784 40.66 12.78 18.90
N VAL A 785 40.12 12.59 20.10
CA VAL A 785 40.33 13.49 21.27
C VAL A 785 41.71 13.32 21.92
N SER A 786 42.54 12.42 21.41
CA SER A 786 43.93 12.25 21.84
C SER A 786 44.87 12.02 20.65
N ASP A 787 46.10 12.52 20.77
CA ASP A 787 47.16 12.40 19.75
C ASP A 787 47.98 11.10 19.89
N ALA A 788 49.04 10.97 19.09
CA ALA A 788 49.91 9.80 19.06
C ALA A 788 50.74 9.60 20.35
N ASP A 789 50.99 10.66 21.12
CA ASP A 789 51.66 10.60 22.43
C ASP A 789 50.66 10.41 23.59
N GLY A 790 49.35 10.41 23.30
CA GLY A 790 48.27 10.28 24.27
C GLY A 790 47.91 11.59 24.99
N LEU A 791 48.31 12.73 24.44
CA LEU A 791 47.92 14.05 24.93
C LEU A 791 46.54 14.44 24.37
N VAL A 792 45.80 15.27 25.09
CA VAL A 792 44.50 15.78 24.65
C VAL A 792 44.67 16.68 23.43
N GLN A 793 43.94 16.39 22.35
CA GLN A 793 43.84 17.23 21.16
C GLN A 793 42.37 17.54 20.85
N VAL A 794 42.11 18.66 20.16
CA VAL A 794 40.80 18.94 19.56
C VAL A 794 40.70 18.13 18.26
N PRO A 795 39.67 17.29 18.05
CA PRO A 795 39.51 16.55 16.80
C PRO A 795 39.45 17.49 15.58
N ALA A 796 40.22 17.18 14.53
CA ALA A 796 40.35 18.05 13.38
C ALA A 796 39.00 18.36 12.73
N GLY A 797 38.69 19.65 12.57
CA GLY A 797 37.40 20.10 12.03
C GLY A 797 36.20 19.89 12.96
N GLN A 798 36.43 19.64 14.26
CA GLN A 798 35.40 19.32 15.26
C GLN A 798 34.60 18.06 14.87
N LEU A 799 35.34 16.98 14.57
CA LEU A 799 34.79 15.69 14.14
C LEU A 799 35.64 14.55 14.71
N GLU A 800 35.10 13.78 15.66
CA GLU A 800 35.72 12.55 16.16
C GLU A 800 35.25 11.33 15.36
N LEU A 801 36.17 10.46 14.91
CA LEU A 801 35.86 9.27 14.11
C LEU A 801 36.25 7.95 14.81
N THR A 802 36.46 7.99 16.12
CA THR A 802 36.81 6.81 16.92
C THR A 802 35.65 5.80 17.00
N GLY A 803 36.02 4.52 17.14
CA GLY A 803 35.09 3.41 17.34
C GLY A 803 34.71 3.16 18.80
N GLY A 804 34.85 4.16 19.68
CA GLY A 804 34.32 4.09 21.04
C GLY A 804 32.80 4.17 21.06
N ALA A 805 32.16 3.69 22.13
CA ALA A 805 30.74 3.91 22.35
C ALA A 805 30.50 5.39 22.75
N SER A 806 29.57 6.07 22.08
CA SER A 806 29.33 7.49 22.30
C SER A 806 28.75 7.77 23.69
N VAL A 807 29.20 8.87 24.31
CA VAL A 807 28.66 9.38 25.59
C VAL A 807 27.18 9.76 25.51
N ASP A 808 26.72 10.28 24.36
CA ASP A 808 25.31 10.60 24.11
C ASP A 808 24.42 9.36 23.97
N GLN A 809 24.99 8.30 23.39
CA GLN A 809 24.24 7.13 22.97
C GLN A 809 25.13 5.90 22.89
N GLN A 810 25.21 5.16 23.99
CA GLN A 810 26.09 4.00 24.13
C GLN A 810 25.78 2.82 23.16
N ARG A 811 24.63 2.83 22.45
CA ARG A 811 24.35 1.88 21.34
C ARG A 811 24.87 2.34 19.97
N HIS A 812 25.46 3.54 19.88
CA HIS A 812 26.11 4.07 18.69
C HIS A 812 27.60 4.30 18.97
N LEU A 813 28.43 4.16 17.94
CA LEU A 813 29.82 4.59 18.01
C LEU A 813 29.90 6.12 17.94
N THR A 814 30.93 6.73 18.53
CA THR A 814 31.15 8.18 18.50
C THR A 814 31.16 8.70 17.07
N SER A 815 31.93 8.08 16.18
CA SER A 815 31.93 8.32 14.74
C SER A 815 30.54 8.38 14.06
N TYR A 816 29.56 7.58 14.50
CA TYR A 816 28.20 7.62 13.94
C TYR A 816 27.43 8.86 14.40
N ARG A 817 27.71 9.33 15.63
CA ARG A 817 27.10 10.51 16.22
C ARG A 817 27.65 11.76 15.53
N GLU A 818 28.96 11.92 15.46
CA GLU A 818 29.63 13.08 14.87
C GLU A 818 29.26 13.30 13.40
N LEU A 819 29.12 12.21 12.63
CA LEU A 819 28.75 12.32 11.23
C LEU A 819 27.30 12.78 10.99
N PHE A 820 26.35 12.48 11.89
CA PHE A 820 24.91 12.64 11.64
C PHE A 820 24.15 13.60 12.57
N PHE A 821 24.73 14.00 13.68
CA PHE A 821 24.11 14.90 14.66
C PHE A 821 24.91 16.19 14.75
N ASN A 822 24.31 17.23 15.35
CA ASN A 822 25.02 18.48 15.62
C ASN A 822 25.69 18.35 16.99
N ASP A 823 26.93 18.81 17.08
CA ASP A 823 27.68 18.90 18.34
C ASP A 823 28.05 20.38 18.62
N ASN A 824 29.00 20.60 19.52
CA ASN A 824 29.54 21.90 19.89
C ASN A 824 31.00 22.02 19.43
N GLU A 825 31.48 23.24 19.19
CA GLU A 825 32.92 23.46 18.97
C GLU A 825 33.64 23.18 20.29
N GLN A 826 34.71 22.39 20.27
CA GLN A 826 35.49 22.07 21.46
C GLN A 826 36.83 22.82 21.46
N GLU A 827 37.33 23.19 22.64
CA GLU A 827 38.64 23.80 22.85
C GLU A 827 39.34 23.22 24.09
N ILE A 828 40.65 23.49 24.23
CA ILE A 828 41.45 22.96 25.35
C ILE A 828 41.63 24.06 26.40
N VAL A 829 41.08 23.84 27.59
CA VAL A 829 41.22 24.72 28.76
C VAL A 829 41.85 23.92 29.90
N ASP A 830 42.96 24.43 30.46
CA ASP A 830 43.75 23.78 31.52
C ASP A 830 44.14 22.30 31.25
N GLY A 831 44.25 21.93 29.97
CA GLY A 831 44.58 20.57 29.53
C GLY A 831 43.39 19.60 29.45
N LEU A 832 42.17 20.09 29.63
CA LEU A 832 40.92 19.37 29.42
C LEU A 832 40.25 19.85 28.13
N LEU A 833 39.61 18.92 27.41
CA LEU A 833 38.76 19.23 26.26
C LEU A 833 37.37 19.62 26.77
N VAL A 834 36.88 20.79 26.37
CA VAL A 834 35.60 21.36 26.83
C VAL A 834 34.85 22.05 25.70
N ASP A 835 33.52 22.11 25.83
CA ASP A 835 32.67 22.91 24.93
C ASP A 835 33.07 24.38 24.97
N ARG A 836 33.35 24.94 23.78
CA ARG A 836 33.68 26.34 23.59
C ARG A 836 32.45 27.21 23.80
N LEU A 837 32.58 28.14 24.75
CA LEU A 837 31.54 29.09 25.12
C LEU A 837 31.85 30.48 24.55
N ILE A 838 30.83 31.14 24.00
CA ILE A 838 30.88 32.55 23.59
C ILE A 838 29.77 33.36 24.25
N GLU A 839 29.98 34.67 24.38
CA GLU A 839 28.95 35.60 24.83
C GLU A 839 27.77 35.62 23.84
N ARG A 840 26.55 35.45 24.35
CA ARG A 840 25.32 35.60 23.57
C ARG A 840 25.07 37.06 23.25
N THR A 841 24.99 37.42 21.97
CA THR A 841 24.59 38.76 21.53
C THR A 841 23.09 38.90 21.28
N ASP A 842 22.55 40.11 21.42
CA ASP A 842 21.21 40.47 20.97
C ASP A 842 21.14 40.72 19.44
N ASN A 843 19.95 41.08 18.95
CA ASN A 843 19.70 41.40 17.53
C ASN A 843 20.42 42.68 17.03
N GLN A 844 21.13 43.41 17.90
CA GLN A 844 21.91 44.61 17.59
C GLN A 844 23.43 44.37 17.74
N GLY A 845 23.84 43.19 18.22
CA GLY A 845 25.23 42.82 18.46
C GLY A 845 25.75 43.13 19.88
N ASN A 846 24.89 43.52 20.82
CA ASN A 846 25.28 43.77 22.22
C ASN A 846 25.32 42.46 23.01
N THR A 847 26.31 42.28 23.88
CA THR A 847 26.34 41.18 24.86
C THR A 847 25.08 41.19 25.75
N VAL A 848 24.45 40.02 25.90
CA VAL A 848 23.32 39.79 26.80
C VAL A 848 23.85 39.26 28.12
N PHE A 849 23.52 39.94 29.21
CA PHE A 849 23.96 39.62 30.57
C PHE A 849 22.87 38.88 31.36
N GLU A 850 23.26 38.21 32.45
CA GLU A 850 22.34 37.52 33.36
C GLU A 850 21.53 38.51 34.20
N THR A 851 20.28 38.15 34.53
CA THR A 851 19.36 38.97 35.34
C THR A 851 18.64 38.15 36.41
N ASN A 852 18.28 38.79 37.52
CA ASN A 852 17.38 38.22 38.53
C ASN A 852 15.91 38.18 38.06
N GLU A 853 14.99 37.71 38.93
CA GLU A 853 13.55 37.61 38.64
C GLU A 853 12.91 38.99 38.41
N GLU A 854 13.48 40.05 38.98
CA GLU A 854 13.09 41.45 38.82
C GLU A 854 13.65 42.12 37.55
N GLY A 855 14.59 41.47 36.84
CA GLY A 855 15.21 41.99 35.62
C GLY A 855 16.45 42.88 35.83
N GLU A 856 17.00 42.93 37.04
CA GLU A 856 18.26 43.61 37.37
C GLU A 856 19.47 42.71 37.06
N LEU A 857 20.60 43.30 36.69
CA LEU A 857 21.81 42.57 36.28
C LEU A 857 22.48 41.82 37.44
N ILE A 858 22.82 40.54 37.21
CA ILE A 858 23.67 39.77 38.12
C ILE A 858 25.14 40.15 37.87
N LEU A 859 25.88 40.42 38.95
CA LEU A 859 27.26 40.89 38.92
C LEU A 859 28.23 39.85 39.49
N ASP A 860 29.47 39.86 38.98
CA ASP A 860 30.59 39.07 39.52
C ASP A 860 31.14 39.64 40.85
N ALA A 861 32.21 39.03 41.39
CA ALA A 861 32.82 39.44 42.66
C ALA A 861 33.53 40.80 42.59
N GLU A 862 33.84 41.27 41.37
CA GLU A 862 34.51 42.53 41.06
C GLU A 862 33.49 43.65 40.74
N GLY A 863 32.22 43.31 40.50
CA GLY A 863 31.10 44.22 40.25
C GLY A 863 30.72 44.38 38.77
N ASN A 864 31.20 43.53 37.87
CA ASN A 864 30.86 43.56 36.44
C ASN A 864 29.65 42.65 36.13
N PRO A 865 28.76 43.02 35.18
CA PRO A 865 27.67 42.15 34.75
C PRO A 865 28.15 40.83 34.14
N ILE A 866 27.57 39.70 34.56
CA ILE A 866 27.93 38.36 34.08
C ILE A 866 27.32 38.12 32.69
N PRO A 867 28.11 37.83 31.63
CA PRO A 867 27.58 37.58 30.30
C PRO A 867 26.93 36.20 30.19
N VAL A 868 25.79 36.09 29.50
CA VAL A 868 25.17 34.79 29.22
C VAL A 868 25.97 34.07 28.15
N LEU A 869 26.55 32.95 28.52
CA LEU A 869 27.34 32.12 27.63
C LEU A 869 26.47 31.12 26.84
N ILE A 870 26.88 30.83 25.60
CA ILE A 870 26.28 29.82 24.73
C ILE A 870 27.36 29.02 23.99
N ASN A 871 27.10 27.73 23.77
CA ASN A 871 28.00 26.85 23.03
C ASN A 871 28.01 27.23 21.54
N VAL A 872 29.19 27.35 20.93
CA VAL A 872 29.29 27.46 19.47
C VAL A 872 28.87 26.12 18.85
N ARG A 873 27.99 26.12 17.84
CA ARG A 873 27.41 24.89 17.28
C ARG A 873 28.16 24.40 16.04
N VAL A 874 28.49 23.11 16.04
CA VAL A 874 28.99 22.36 14.88
C VAL A 874 27.81 21.64 14.21
N THR A 875 27.79 21.61 12.87
CA THR A 875 26.68 21.05 12.11
C THR A 875 27.03 19.72 11.46
N ASN A 876 26.10 18.77 11.51
CA ASN A 876 26.25 17.43 10.97
C ASN A 876 26.70 17.43 9.48
N ILE A 877 27.74 16.64 9.16
CA ILE A 877 28.33 16.63 7.80
C ILE A 877 27.64 15.64 6.84
N LEU A 878 27.06 14.54 7.35
CA LEU A 878 26.31 13.55 6.56
C LEU A 878 24.80 13.67 6.78
N ARG A 879 24.00 13.39 5.74
CA ARG A 879 22.52 13.44 5.79
C ARG A 879 21.88 12.16 5.26
N THR A 880 20.88 11.65 5.99
CA THR A 880 20.08 10.45 5.66
C THR A 880 19.25 10.57 4.37
N GLY A 881 19.29 11.73 3.70
CA GLY A 881 18.71 11.92 2.37
C GLY A 881 19.44 11.11 1.30
N GLY A 882 20.77 11.05 1.38
CA GLY A 882 21.64 10.34 0.43
C GLY A 882 23.02 10.96 0.33
N ALA A 883 23.88 10.37 -0.51
CA ALA A 883 25.24 10.85 -0.74
C ALA A 883 25.25 12.25 -1.37
N ARG A 884 24.35 12.48 -2.35
CA ARG A 884 24.13 13.79 -2.98
C ARG A 884 23.66 14.87 -1.99
N SER A 885 23.02 14.48 -0.88
CA SER A 885 22.63 15.39 0.22
C SER A 885 23.76 15.64 1.24
N SER A 886 24.93 15.04 1.02
CA SER A 886 26.11 15.06 1.89
C SER A 886 27.36 15.52 1.10
N SER A 887 27.20 16.34 0.06
CA SER A 887 28.30 16.68 -0.87
C SER A 887 29.51 17.27 -0.15
N ALA A 888 29.28 18.15 0.84
CA ALA A 888 30.34 18.77 1.64
C ALA A 888 31.31 17.78 2.32
N PHE A 889 30.91 16.52 2.53
CA PHE A 889 31.83 15.45 2.91
C PHE A 889 32.64 14.93 1.72
N PHE A 890 31.97 14.56 0.62
CA PHE A 890 32.61 14.00 -0.58
C PHE A 890 33.52 15.00 -1.31
N ASP A 891 33.20 16.30 -1.24
CA ASP A 891 33.97 17.40 -1.80
C ASP A 891 35.36 17.53 -1.16
N LEU A 892 35.57 17.00 0.05
CA LEU A 892 36.90 16.88 0.67
C LEU A 892 37.80 15.88 -0.05
N PHE A 893 37.23 14.84 -0.67
CA PHE A 893 37.95 13.75 -1.34
C PHE A 893 38.03 13.93 -2.86
N ASN A 894 37.35 14.93 -3.43
CA ASN A 894 37.45 15.34 -4.82
C ASN A 894 38.80 16.05 -5.11
N GLU A 895 39.16 16.22 -6.38
CA GLU A 895 40.42 16.87 -6.77
C GLU A 895 40.49 18.32 -6.24
N GLY A 896 41.58 18.66 -5.55
CA GLY A 896 41.75 19.94 -4.84
C GLY A 896 41.13 19.98 -3.43
N GLY A 897 40.39 18.95 -3.02
CA GLY A 897 39.90 18.79 -1.64
C GLY A 897 41.02 18.42 -0.65
N SER A 898 40.81 18.74 0.63
CA SER A 898 41.81 18.55 1.70
C SER A 898 42.13 17.08 2.05
N HIS A 899 41.34 16.15 1.51
CA HIS A 899 41.46 14.70 1.71
C HIS A 899 41.57 13.94 0.37
N PHE A 900 41.90 14.63 -0.73
CA PHE A 900 42.09 14.01 -2.04
C PHE A 900 43.05 12.82 -1.98
N GLY A 901 42.62 11.67 -2.50
CA GLY A 901 43.40 10.43 -2.50
C GLY A 901 43.46 9.65 -1.18
N ARG A 902 42.91 10.18 -0.06
CA ARG A 902 42.93 9.47 1.24
C ARG A 902 41.95 8.30 1.36
N LEU A 903 40.91 8.27 0.51
CA LEU A 903 39.99 7.14 0.39
C LEU A 903 39.99 6.61 -1.05
N GLN A 904 39.99 5.29 -1.19
CA GLN A 904 39.95 4.60 -2.47
C GLN A 904 38.55 4.69 -3.11
N PRO A 905 38.43 4.52 -4.44
CA PRO A 905 37.14 4.55 -5.14
C PRO A 905 36.10 3.58 -4.57
N ALA A 906 36.51 2.39 -4.11
CA ALA A 906 35.62 1.41 -3.48
C ALA A 906 35.15 1.83 -2.07
N GLU A 907 36.00 2.49 -1.27
CA GLU A 907 35.61 3.04 0.04
C GLU A 907 34.61 4.19 -0.12
N LEU A 908 34.86 5.08 -1.09
CA LEU A 908 33.96 6.18 -1.43
C LEU A 908 32.64 5.68 -2.03
N ARG A 909 32.66 4.60 -2.82
CA ARG A 909 31.46 3.88 -3.29
C ARG A 909 30.64 3.37 -2.09
N LEU A 910 31.26 2.61 -1.19
CA LEU A 910 30.60 2.01 -0.03
C LEU A 910 29.86 3.06 0.83
N LEU A 911 30.52 4.20 1.08
CA LEU A 911 29.92 5.35 1.79
C LEU A 911 28.72 5.95 1.04
N ARG A 912 28.76 6.06 -0.30
CA ARG A 912 27.64 6.56 -1.12
C ARG A 912 26.44 5.62 -1.05
N GLU A 913 26.69 4.33 -1.18
CA GLU A 913 25.66 3.28 -1.19
C GLU A 913 24.87 3.26 0.13
N TRP A 914 25.61 3.23 1.24
CA TRP A 914 25.10 3.28 2.61
C TRP A 914 24.29 4.54 2.91
N LEU A 915 24.77 5.73 2.50
CA LEU A 915 24.02 6.98 2.67
C LEU A 915 22.72 7.00 1.85
N ASP A 916 22.76 6.52 0.61
CA ASP A 916 21.59 6.54 -0.29
C ASP A 916 20.44 5.64 0.19
N ILE A 917 20.74 4.53 0.87
CA ILE A 917 19.76 3.67 1.57
C ILE A 917 19.38 4.19 2.96
N GLY A 918 19.97 5.31 3.40
CA GLY A 918 19.53 6.09 4.56
C GLY A 918 20.56 6.35 5.65
N GLY A 919 21.82 5.91 5.50
CA GLY A 919 22.85 6.05 6.54
C GLY A 919 22.57 5.18 7.76
N GLN A 920 22.07 3.96 7.54
CA GLN A 920 21.50 3.10 8.58
C GLN A 920 22.56 2.63 9.57
N TYR A 921 22.18 2.39 10.83
CA TYR A 921 23.09 1.73 11.77
C TYR A 921 23.19 0.22 11.47
N TYR A 922 22.05 -0.45 11.34
CA TYR A 922 21.94 -1.82 10.80
C TYR A 922 20.94 -1.88 9.64
N ASN A 923 21.20 -2.76 8.66
CA ASN A 923 20.24 -3.06 7.58
C ASN A 923 19.33 -4.27 7.88
N THR A 924 19.49 -4.93 9.04
CA THR A 924 18.69 -6.10 9.41
C THR A 924 18.29 -6.07 10.89
N PRO A 925 17.04 -6.42 11.25
CA PRO A 925 16.59 -6.40 12.64
C PRO A 925 17.21 -7.53 13.48
N PHE A 926 17.80 -8.54 12.83
CA PHE A 926 18.47 -9.69 13.45
C PHE A 926 20.00 -9.55 13.45
N TYR A 927 20.54 -8.32 13.35
CA TYR A 927 21.97 -8.10 13.58
C TYR A 927 22.33 -8.53 15.03
N PRO A 928 23.41 -9.29 15.27
CA PRO A 928 23.81 -9.72 16.61
C PRO A 928 24.08 -8.54 17.53
N GLU A 929 23.55 -8.55 18.75
CA GLU A 929 24.00 -7.57 19.75
C GLU A 929 25.37 -8.01 20.30
N PRO A 930 26.35 -7.10 20.43
CA PRO A 930 27.68 -7.41 20.93
C PRO A 930 27.72 -7.69 22.44
#